data_AF-A0A8J6GRU7-F1
#
_entry.id   AF-A0A8J6GRU7-F1
#
_cell.length_a   1.000
_cell.length_b   1.000
_cell.length_c   1.000
_cell.angle_alpha   90.00
_cell.angle_beta   90.00
_cell.angle_gamma   90.00
#
_symmetry.space_group_name_H-M   'P 1'
#
loop_
_entity.id
_entity.type
_entity.pdbx_description
1 polymer ?
#
loop_
_entity_poly.entity_id
_entity_poly.type
_entity_poly.pdbx_seq_one_letter_code
_entity_poly.pdbx_strand_id
1 'polypeptide(L)'
;MKNGEEPWICAREDSNGKPKAGGTEVVIPRASDSDSGSADLQLDSLESSQKDTASDDFADPNISDISGLTQAPPPDSLGSLTFQAPFNEASVEILVQSIQEVLRGELKVLLQEEPLDCLSSMVRQELFVTITDFSYQDMYLLFGSEDREDLLGLTIKSIFSLPAIGTLTQLPHKVSSQTSHPECLYRQTFQAFSVMLQSLVVKDPHLENFDNIFKHMDPWLQSDKDHERERATTIMAQVLKCLSCYLNLKFPLQFQKLGHLVALMALLCGDPVKEVAEEAAEGTHYLLHIIMKLKYATQDKNNGKSLREILKRCRELLGHYSVKQFYSCPFKIVQVFEVFLDSQELRQFLITTLDSLKSLSRPCTQQTAGELLITLMKHAEDRFEKVPEIIGVICARLSVITLPSVRQNIVNTVSLFISSPKYTDTVLSHLLCHPVPYDRHLAELWRTLNIELSKTTWVLWRLMRKLQKCHDVTTQEKMAYVAVAATDALYEVLMGNKLREAAFRLFPQLLMTLLIQIQHSVGLTMSDVSIPSGLYAGQEIPTEVTPLCFAIQATKTLLLRTLCWQEFSIMEKNDGWTLLRGECHLQGVFLLANALLERSHLFACKTMYMLVPLINRGNDKHKLTSAGFFVELLRSPVARRLPRLYSTVRLKTWLYDENKLFKIIALRGLRNLVRHREMREDIKSVVPCILESLHESDERIVLLAIQILMQLVKTLDSTTLASMMKILFSLFGDVRHGIHRFSMTLFGASVKAVKCTDKKCVENHVLESLVPLLLFSQDDNDEIAKESRRVLTLCAQFLKWKLPREVYCKDPLYIKPNEVRRVCKFFVWILSKYVDPSELKMKGTDWIENDLRELLQDPEPSLRIIASQALFRIQRVGSQPEEAQKTVCKLRKLFSSLHT
;
A
#
# COMPACT_ATOMS: atom_id res chain seq x y z
N MET A 1 -15.94 -11.79 -50.82
CA MET A 1 -17.43 -11.78 -50.78
C MET A 1 -17.85 -12.19 -49.37
N LYS A 2 -18.69 -11.52 -48.59
CA LYS A 2 -19.51 -10.30 -48.63
C LYS A 2 -19.56 -9.83 -47.16
N ASN A 3 -19.13 -8.61 -46.88
CA ASN A 3 -19.96 -7.47 -46.41
C ASN A 3 -20.99 -7.77 -45.30
N GLY A 4 -20.80 -7.07 -44.17
CA GLY A 4 -21.74 -6.91 -43.07
C GLY A 4 -21.36 -5.67 -42.27
N GLU A 5 -21.73 -4.50 -42.80
CA GLU A 5 -21.72 -3.21 -42.10
C GLU A 5 -22.88 -3.16 -41.10
N GLU A 6 -22.65 -2.66 -39.89
CA GLU A 6 -23.69 -2.12 -38.99
C GLU A 6 -23.10 -0.97 -38.16
N PRO A 7 -23.93 0.01 -37.71
CA PRO A 7 -23.71 1.39 -38.11
C PRO A 7 -23.39 2.36 -36.96
N TRP A 8 -22.92 3.53 -37.38
CA TRP A 8 -22.69 4.73 -36.60
C TRP A 8 -23.99 5.31 -36.02
N ILE A 9 -23.96 5.75 -34.76
CA ILE A 9 -24.92 6.75 -34.24
C ILE A 9 -24.13 8.00 -33.82
N CYS A 10 -24.14 8.99 -34.72
CA CYS A 10 -23.94 10.40 -34.38
C CYS A 10 -25.30 10.97 -33.98
N ALA A 11 -25.36 11.60 -32.80
CA ALA A 11 -26.52 12.38 -32.36
C ALA A 11 -26.67 13.64 -33.24
N ARG A 12 -27.88 13.86 -33.77
CA ARG A 12 -28.39 15.17 -34.20
C ARG A 12 -29.41 15.64 -33.14
N GLU A 13 -29.35 16.92 -32.81
CA GLU A 13 -30.38 17.66 -32.09
C GLU A 13 -31.70 17.66 -32.90
N ASP A 14 -32.85 17.38 -32.28
CA ASP A 14 -33.77 18.43 -31.80
C ASP A 14 -35.13 17.90 -31.32
N SER A 15 -35.71 18.65 -30.37
CA SER A 15 -37.14 18.83 -30.05
C SER A 15 -37.95 17.70 -29.36
N ASN A 16 -38.32 18.01 -28.11
CA ASN A 16 -39.53 17.59 -27.36
C ASN A 16 -40.10 16.17 -27.54
N GLY A 17 -40.02 15.39 -26.44
CA GLY A 17 -40.93 14.28 -26.19
C GLY A 17 -40.33 13.22 -25.27
N LYS A 18 -40.70 13.22 -23.98
CA LYS A 18 -40.44 12.08 -23.07
C LYS A 18 -41.01 10.79 -23.68
N PRO A 19 -40.35 9.63 -23.51
CA PRO A 19 -40.81 8.73 -22.46
C PRO A 19 -39.71 7.93 -21.72
N LYS A 20 -40.19 7.28 -20.65
CA LYS A 20 -39.55 6.47 -19.61
C LYS A 20 -38.51 5.44 -20.09
N ALA A 21 -37.42 5.30 -19.32
CA ALA A 21 -36.60 4.09 -19.28
C ALA A 21 -36.32 3.71 -17.81
N GLY A 22 -36.75 2.50 -17.43
CA GLY A 22 -36.22 1.81 -16.27
C GLY A 22 -34.87 1.20 -16.64
N GLY A 23 -33.85 1.51 -15.83
CA GLY A 23 -32.51 0.99 -15.95
C GLY A 23 -31.78 1.31 -14.65
N THR A 24 -31.34 0.27 -13.97
CA THR A 24 -30.65 0.30 -12.68
C THR A 24 -29.33 1.06 -12.76
N GLU A 25 -29.36 2.34 -12.40
CA GLU A 25 -28.16 3.10 -12.05
C GLU A 25 -27.66 2.69 -10.66
N VAL A 26 -26.50 2.02 -10.60
CA VAL A 26 -25.71 1.96 -9.38
C VAL A 26 -24.98 3.31 -9.27
N VAL A 27 -25.59 4.21 -8.50
CA VAL A 27 -25.03 5.50 -8.10
C VAL A 27 -23.79 5.25 -7.23
N ILE A 28 -22.61 5.65 -7.72
CA ILE A 28 -21.41 5.78 -6.89
C ILE A 28 -21.52 7.15 -6.20
N PRO A 29 -21.64 7.22 -4.85
CA PRO A 29 -21.77 8.51 -4.19
C PRO A 29 -20.43 9.26 -4.26
N ARG A 30 -20.46 10.43 -4.91
CA ARG A 30 -19.50 11.51 -4.65
C ARG A 30 -19.78 12.02 -3.24
N ALA A 31 -18.90 11.71 -2.29
CA ALA A 31 -18.89 12.39 -1.00
C ALA A 31 -17.93 13.58 -1.07
N SER A 32 -18.49 14.74 -0.73
CA SER A 32 -17.86 16.03 -0.52
C SER A 32 -16.81 16.00 0.60
N ASP A 33 -15.71 16.69 0.37
CA ASP A 33 -14.65 16.92 1.35
C ASP A 33 -15.16 17.84 2.48
N SER A 34 -15.24 17.28 3.69
CA SER A 34 -15.15 18.02 4.95
C SER A 34 -14.79 17.02 6.03
N ASP A 35 -13.55 17.06 6.50
CA ASP A 35 -13.17 16.89 7.91
C ASP A 35 -11.65 17.02 8.04
N SER A 36 -11.23 18.24 8.31
CA SER A 36 -9.92 18.59 8.85
C SER A 36 -9.88 18.22 10.33
N GLY A 37 -9.30 17.07 10.64
CA GLY A 37 -8.88 16.70 11.99
C GLY A 37 -7.38 16.42 11.98
N SER A 38 -6.58 17.45 12.18
CA SER A 38 -5.16 17.32 12.53
C SER A 38 -5.09 16.85 13.98
N ALA A 39 -4.49 15.69 14.22
CA ALA A 39 -4.06 15.28 15.55
C ALA A 39 -2.56 14.96 15.46
N ASP A 40 -1.76 15.97 15.71
CA ASP A 40 -0.34 15.85 16.02
C ASP A 40 -0.22 15.10 17.35
N LEU A 41 0.40 13.91 17.33
CA LEU A 41 0.80 13.21 18.55
C LEU A 41 2.27 13.55 18.81
N GLN A 42 2.48 14.63 19.55
CA GLN A 42 3.73 14.87 20.27
C GLN A 42 3.84 13.86 21.41
N LEU A 43 4.91 13.08 21.35
CA LEU A 43 5.46 12.34 22.48
C LEU A 43 6.18 13.35 23.36
N ASP A 44 5.66 13.61 24.56
CA ASP A 44 6.46 14.16 25.65
C ASP A 44 6.32 13.28 26.89
N SER A 45 7.49 12.78 27.27
CA SER A 45 7.92 12.22 28.54
C SER A 45 7.57 13.10 29.73
N LEU A 46 7.02 12.51 30.80
CA LEU A 46 7.13 13.07 32.15
C LEU A 46 7.23 11.95 33.20
N GLU A 47 8.46 11.73 33.65
CA GLU A 47 8.76 11.28 35.01
C GLU A 47 8.45 12.40 36.01
N SER A 48 8.01 11.98 37.20
CA SER A 48 8.22 12.61 38.51
C SER A 48 7.71 14.03 38.77
N SER A 49 6.77 14.13 39.71
CA SER A 49 6.92 15.03 40.89
C SER A 49 5.91 14.65 41.97
N GLN A 50 6.38 13.84 42.92
CA GLN A 50 5.90 13.85 44.31
C GLN A 50 6.22 15.19 44.97
N LYS A 51 5.33 15.67 45.83
CA LYS A 51 5.59 16.27 47.17
C LYS A 51 4.24 16.64 47.78
N ASP A 52 3.77 15.92 48.79
CA ASP A 52 4.20 15.90 50.21
C ASP A 52 3.54 17.01 51.02
N THR A 53 2.77 16.59 52.01
CA THR A 53 2.75 17.22 53.34
C THR A 53 2.58 16.14 54.39
N ALA A 54 3.71 15.67 54.92
CA ALA A 54 3.84 15.19 56.29
C ALA A 54 5.34 15.22 56.65
N SER A 55 5.73 16.27 57.38
CA SER A 55 6.93 16.37 58.19
C SER A 55 6.40 16.40 59.64
N ASP A 56 6.97 15.84 60.69
CA ASP A 56 8.35 15.60 61.15
C ASP A 56 8.15 14.72 62.44
N ASP A 57 9.06 13.94 63.04
CA ASP A 57 10.51 14.03 63.12
C ASP A 57 11.10 12.84 63.90
N PHE A 58 12.39 12.56 63.62
CA PHE A 58 13.47 11.98 64.45
C PHE A 58 13.27 10.71 65.31
N ALA A 59 14.03 9.64 64.99
CA ALA A 59 15.39 9.40 65.56
C ALA A 59 15.98 8.05 65.10
N ASP A 60 17.28 8.08 64.78
CA ASP A 60 18.13 6.99 64.30
C ASP A 60 18.54 5.97 65.41
N PRO A 61 19.13 4.81 65.04
CA PRO A 61 19.17 3.55 65.79
C PRO A 61 20.49 3.34 66.56
N ASN A 62 20.56 2.28 67.40
CA ASN A 62 21.73 1.39 67.46
C ASN A 62 21.52 0.14 68.35
N ILE A 63 21.70 -1.02 67.71
CA ILE A 63 22.58 -2.15 68.08
C ILE A 63 22.28 -2.94 69.36
N SER A 64 21.88 -4.22 69.21
CA SER A 64 22.79 -5.36 69.49
C SER A 64 22.10 -6.72 69.26
N ASP A 65 22.68 -7.46 68.30
CA ASP A 65 23.11 -8.87 68.40
C ASP A 65 22.07 -9.97 68.71
N ILE A 66 21.70 -10.78 67.71
CA ILE A 66 22.36 -12.04 67.32
C ILE A 66 22.39 -13.08 68.45
N SER A 67 21.51 -14.08 68.35
CA SER A 67 21.86 -15.48 68.03
C SER A 67 20.67 -16.38 68.33
N GLY A 68 20.31 -17.21 67.35
CA GLY A 68 19.31 -18.25 67.51
C GLY A 68 19.84 -19.45 68.29
N LEU A 69 18.94 -20.23 68.87
CA LEU A 69 18.69 -21.62 68.48
C LEU A 69 17.71 -22.28 69.46
N THR A 70 16.69 -22.91 68.86
CA THR A 70 16.01 -24.15 69.26
C THR A 70 15.04 -24.21 70.45
N GLN A 71 13.86 -24.75 70.08
CA GLN A 71 12.99 -25.71 70.76
C GLN A 71 11.96 -25.20 71.78
N ALA A 72 10.69 -25.37 71.40
CA ALA A 72 9.62 -25.73 72.33
C ALA A 72 8.68 -26.77 71.66
N PRO A 73 8.11 -27.74 72.41
CA PRO A 73 7.45 -28.95 71.89
C PRO A 73 5.93 -28.79 71.69
N PRO A 74 5.21 -29.78 71.11
CA PRO A 74 3.75 -29.87 71.14
C PRO A 74 3.26 -30.84 72.25
N PRO A 75 1.94 -31.14 72.36
CA PRO A 75 0.79 -30.26 72.58
C PRO A 75 0.03 -30.68 73.87
N ASP A 76 -0.91 -29.87 74.40
CA ASP A 76 -1.87 -30.40 75.39
C ASP A 76 -3.22 -29.67 75.39
N SER A 77 -4.27 -30.48 75.19
CA SER A 77 -5.62 -30.38 75.77
C SER A 77 -6.45 -29.10 75.62
N LEU A 78 -7.60 -29.25 74.96
CA LEU A 78 -8.87 -28.60 75.30
C LEU A 78 -9.00 -28.39 76.82
N GLY A 79 -8.90 -27.15 77.29
CA GLY A 79 -8.99 -26.80 78.70
C GLY A 79 -9.63 -25.44 78.92
N SER A 80 -10.92 -25.46 79.32
CA SER A 80 -11.71 -24.36 79.90
C SER A 80 -12.04 -23.14 79.04
N LEU A 81 -13.02 -23.30 78.13
CA LEU A 81 -13.92 -22.20 77.77
C LEU A 81 -15.02 -22.10 78.84
N THR A 82 -14.78 -21.33 79.91
CA THR A 82 -15.87 -20.86 80.77
C THR A 82 -16.61 -19.73 80.05
N PHE A 83 -17.71 -20.10 79.39
CA PHE A 83 -18.65 -19.20 78.74
C PHE A 83 -19.48 -18.43 79.77
N GLN A 84 -19.28 -17.11 79.85
CA GLN A 84 -20.26 -16.18 80.41
C GLN A 84 -20.27 -14.85 79.65
N ALA A 85 -20.75 -14.87 78.41
CA ALA A 85 -21.30 -13.70 77.70
C ALA A 85 -22.04 -14.20 76.44
N PRO A 86 -23.11 -13.53 75.97
CA PRO A 86 -23.82 -13.96 74.78
C PRO A 86 -22.87 -13.88 73.57
N PHE A 87 -22.82 -14.93 72.77
CA PHE A 87 -22.07 -14.95 71.52
C PHE A 87 -22.50 -13.78 70.65
N ASN A 88 -21.60 -12.82 70.40
CA ASN A 88 -21.77 -11.88 69.30
C ASN A 88 -21.49 -12.62 67.99
N GLU A 89 -22.23 -12.27 66.94
CA GLU A 89 -22.13 -12.86 65.59
C GLU A 89 -20.68 -12.87 65.06
N ALA A 90 -19.92 -11.80 65.33
CA ALA A 90 -18.50 -11.69 65.00
C ALA A 90 -17.60 -12.70 65.73
N SER A 91 -17.93 -13.11 66.95
CA SER A 91 -17.15 -14.11 67.71
C SER A 91 -17.37 -15.53 67.17
N VAL A 92 -18.58 -15.80 66.65
CA VAL A 92 -18.90 -17.06 65.98
C VAL A 92 -18.17 -17.12 64.64
N GLU A 93 -18.18 -16.05 63.85
CA GLU A 93 -17.44 -15.98 62.58
C GLU A 93 -15.93 -16.20 62.76
N ILE A 94 -15.30 -15.59 63.77
CA ILE A 94 -13.87 -15.80 64.06
C ILE A 94 -13.57 -17.25 64.45
N LEU A 95 -14.46 -17.88 65.23
CA LEU A 95 -14.31 -19.29 65.62
C LEU A 95 -14.44 -20.22 64.41
N VAL A 96 -15.44 -19.97 63.57
CA VAL A 96 -15.69 -20.70 62.32
C VAL A 96 -14.48 -20.55 61.37
N GLN A 97 -13.92 -19.35 61.25
CA GLN A 97 -12.72 -19.09 60.45
C GLN A 97 -11.52 -19.86 61.01
N SER A 98 -11.29 -19.84 62.33
CA SER A 98 -10.18 -20.55 62.97
C SER A 98 -10.26 -22.07 62.77
N ILE A 99 -11.48 -22.64 62.82
CA ILE A 99 -11.74 -24.05 62.55
C ILE A 99 -11.43 -24.39 61.07
N GLN A 100 -11.81 -23.52 60.12
CA GLN A 100 -11.47 -23.69 58.71
C GLN A 100 -9.95 -23.71 58.47
N GLU A 101 -9.20 -22.83 59.14
CA GLU A 101 -7.74 -22.73 59.00
C GLU A 101 -7.03 -23.99 59.50
N VAL A 102 -7.47 -24.55 60.64
CA VAL A 102 -6.93 -25.80 61.20
C VAL A 102 -7.25 -27.00 60.30
N LEU A 103 -8.52 -27.14 59.89
CA LEU A 103 -8.94 -28.20 58.97
C LEU A 103 -8.18 -28.13 57.65
N ARG A 104 -7.89 -26.93 57.13
CA ARG A 104 -7.08 -26.74 55.93
C ARG A 104 -5.64 -27.21 56.12
N GLY A 105 -5.02 -26.87 57.25
CA GLY A 105 -3.65 -27.30 57.57
C GLY A 105 -3.52 -28.81 57.51
N GLU A 106 -4.45 -29.52 58.15
CA GLU A 106 -4.53 -30.98 58.15
C GLU A 106 -4.82 -31.54 56.74
N LEU A 107 -5.76 -30.95 56.00
CA LEU A 107 -6.07 -31.36 54.62
C LEU A 107 -4.85 -31.28 53.69
N LYS A 108 -4.05 -30.22 53.81
CA LYS A 108 -2.85 -30.03 52.99
C LYS A 108 -1.78 -31.07 53.32
N VAL A 109 -1.61 -31.42 54.60
CA VAL A 109 -0.69 -32.47 55.04
C VAL A 109 -1.14 -33.83 54.51
N LEU A 110 -2.42 -34.19 54.69
CA LEU A 110 -2.98 -35.47 54.22
C LEU A 110 -2.87 -35.66 52.69
N LEU A 111 -3.00 -34.58 51.90
CA LEU A 111 -2.80 -34.61 50.45
C LEU A 111 -1.33 -34.76 50.05
N GLN A 112 -0.39 -34.30 50.87
CA GLN A 112 1.05 -34.42 50.62
C GLN A 112 1.62 -35.78 51.07
N GLU A 113 0.99 -36.43 52.04
CA GLU A 113 1.40 -37.75 52.53
C GLU A 113 1.22 -38.86 51.48
N GLU A 114 0.28 -38.73 50.55
CA GLU A 114 0.06 -39.70 49.48
C GLU A 114 0.68 -39.25 48.13
N PRO A 115 1.49 -40.08 47.44
CA PRO A 115 2.17 -39.69 46.21
C PRO A 115 1.19 -39.31 45.10
N LEU A 116 1.35 -38.14 44.49
CA LEU A 116 0.43 -37.59 43.48
C LEU A 116 0.21 -38.50 42.25
N ASP A 117 1.15 -39.42 42.00
CA ASP A 117 1.16 -40.28 40.82
C ASP A 117 0.48 -41.65 41.04
N CYS A 118 0.02 -41.96 42.27
CA CYS A 118 -0.58 -43.25 42.61
C CYS A 118 -1.64 -43.12 43.71
N LEU A 119 -2.72 -43.91 43.63
CA LEU A 119 -3.67 -44.09 44.75
C LEU A 119 -3.33 -45.40 45.46
N SER A 120 -2.91 -45.30 46.72
CA SER A 120 -2.54 -46.44 47.57
C SER A 120 -3.48 -46.64 48.75
N SER A 121 -4.32 -45.65 49.04
CA SER A 121 -5.20 -45.60 50.22
C SER A 121 -6.55 -44.92 49.91
N MET A 122 -7.50 -45.00 50.86
CA MET A 122 -8.78 -44.28 50.79
C MET A 122 -8.69 -42.82 51.27
N VAL A 123 -7.50 -42.32 51.61
CA VAL A 123 -7.32 -40.99 52.23
C VAL A 123 -7.88 -39.87 51.36
N ARG A 124 -7.58 -39.84 50.05
CA ARG A 124 -8.15 -38.83 49.13
C ARG A 124 -9.67 -38.96 48.99
N GLN A 125 -10.21 -40.17 48.98
CA GLN A 125 -11.65 -40.40 48.89
C GLN A 125 -12.37 -39.83 50.11
N GLU A 126 -11.93 -40.18 51.32
CA GLU A 126 -12.50 -39.67 52.58
C GLU A 126 -12.34 -38.15 52.69
N LEU A 127 -11.21 -37.61 52.21
CA LEU A 127 -10.97 -36.18 52.15
C LEU A 127 -11.99 -35.46 51.25
N PHE A 128 -12.29 -35.99 50.07
CA PHE A 128 -13.32 -35.41 49.20
C PHE A 128 -14.73 -35.53 49.78
N VAL A 129 -15.06 -36.63 50.44
CA VAL A 129 -16.35 -36.80 51.14
C VAL A 129 -16.47 -35.76 52.26
N THR A 130 -15.40 -35.58 53.05
CA THR A 130 -15.36 -34.60 54.14
C THR A 130 -15.57 -33.17 53.62
N ILE A 131 -14.88 -32.78 52.54
CA ILE A 131 -15.08 -31.46 51.90
C ILE A 131 -16.52 -31.31 51.39
N THR A 132 -17.10 -32.37 50.84
CA THR A 132 -18.49 -32.39 50.36
C THR A 132 -19.47 -32.11 51.51
N ASP A 133 -19.31 -32.81 52.63
CA ASP A 133 -20.19 -32.69 53.80
C ASP A 133 -20.13 -31.28 54.40
N PHE A 134 -18.93 -30.70 54.51
CA PHE A 134 -18.74 -29.32 54.96
C PHE A 134 -19.33 -28.29 53.97
N SER A 135 -19.19 -28.53 52.66
CA SER A 135 -19.76 -27.67 51.62
C SER A 135 -21.29 -27.59 51.70
N TYR A 136 -21.99 -28.67 52.06
CA TYR A 136 -23.44 -28.64 52.24
C TYR A 136 -23.87 -27.85 53.48
N GLN A 137 -23.00 -27.76 54.49
CA GLN A 137 -23.18 -26.98 55.72
C GLN A 137 -22.71 -25.52 55.58
N ASP A 138 -22.51 -25.03 54.35
CA ASP A 138 -22.06 -23.66 54.04
C ASP A 138 -20.65 -23.33 54.60
N MET A 139 -19.81 -24.35 54.81
CA MET A 139 -18.41 -24.22 55.20
C MET A 139 -17.47 -24.47 54.01
N TYR A 140 -17.06 -23.40 53.33
CA TYR A 140 -16.21 -23.48 52.13
C TYR A 140 -14.71 -23.56 52.48
N LEU A 141 -14.17 -24.78 52.48
CA LEU A 141 -12.76 -25.04 52.81
C LEU A 141 -11.78 -24.74 51.65
N LEU A 142 -12.29 -24.61 50.42
CA LEU A 142 -11.48 -24.50 49.19
C LEU A 142 -11.57 -23.12 48.51
N PHE A 143 -12.31 -22.15 49.06
CA PHE A 143 -12.47 -20.81 48.46
C PHE A 143 -12.28 -19.68 49.49
N GLY A 144 -11.88 -18.48 49.03
CA GLY A 144 -11.89 -17.24 49.81
C GLY A 144 -10.53 -16.67 50.24
N SER A 145 -9.40 -17.29 49.90
CA SER A 145 -8.04 -16.73 50.05
C SER A 145 -7.05 -17.39 49.07
N GLU A 146 -5.90 -16.77 48.80
CA GLU A 146 -4.88 -17.32 47.88
C GLU A 146 -4.43 -18.75 48.27
N ASP A 147 -4.20 -18.99 49.56
CA ASP A 147 -3.83 -20.31 50.09
C ASP A 147 -4.90 -21.39 49.85
N ARG A 148 -6.18 -21.00 49.70
CA ARG A 148 -7.30 -21.91 49.46
C ARG A 148 -7.42 -22.27 47.97
N GLU A 149 -7.12 -21.33 47.07
CA GLU A 149 -7.01 -21.61 45.62
C GLU A 149 -5.87 -22.60 45.32
N ASP A 150 -4.73 -22.47 46.01
CA ASP A 150 -3.63 -23.42 45.87
C ASP A 150 -4.02 -24.84 46.29
N LEU A 151 -4.84 -24.99 47.34
CA LEU A 151 -5.35 -26.27 47.79
C LEU A 151 -6.34 -26.88 46.77
N LEU A 152 -7.20 -26.05 46.16
CA LEU A 152 -8.06 -26.47 45.05
C LEU A 152 -7.24 -26.93 43.84
N GLY A 153 -6.19 -26.20 43.49
CA GLY A 153 -5.25 -26.60 42.43
C GLY A 153 -4.55 -27.94 42.72
N LEU A 154 -4.11 -28.15 43.97
CA LEU A 154 -3.47 -29.41 44.40
C LEU A 154 -4.44 -30.59 44.39
N THR A 155 -5.67 -30.41 44.88
CA THR A 155 -6.70 -31.45 44.86
C THR A 155 -7.07 -31.85 43.43
N ILE A 156 -7.27 -30.89 42.53
CA ILE A 156 -7.52 -31.14 41.10
C ILE A 156 -6.33 -31.89 40.46
N LYS A 157 -5.11 -31.42 40.70
CA LYS A 157 -3.88 -32.05 40.19
C LYS A 157 -3.77 -33.51 40.64
N SER A 158 -4.06 -33.80 41.91
CA SER A 158 -3.95 -35.14 42.50
C SER A 158 -4.82 -36.22 41.85
N ILE A 159 -5.83 -35.82 41.07
CA ILE A 159 -6.76 -36.72 40.38
C ILE A 159 -6.50 -36.75 38.88
N PHE A 160 -6.25 -35.59 38.27
CA PHE A 160 -6.00 -35.55 36.83
C PHE A 160 -4.62 -36.10 36.46
N SER A 161 -3.58 -35.95 37.30
CA SER A 161 -2.24 -36.50 37.02
C SER A 161 -2.12 -38.02 37.15
N LEU A 162 -3.14 -38.70 37.69
CA LEU A 162 -3.08 -40.15 37.89
C LEU A 162 -2.96 -40.90 36.55
N PRO A 163 -2.22 -42.03 36.48
CA PRO A 163 -2.07 -42.80 35.26
C PRO A 163 -3.41 -43.37 34.76
N ALA A 164 -3.51 -43.65 33.46
CA ALA A 164 -4.70 -44.26 32.87
C ALA A 164 -4.99 -45.63 33.50
N ILE A 165 -6.26 -45.98 33.67
CA ILE A 165 -6.68 -47.22 34.36
C ILE A 165 -6.10 -48.46 33.66
N GLY A 166 -6.02 -48.46 32.32
CA GLY A 166 -5.43 -49.57 31.55
C GLY A 166 -3.91 -49.77 31.74
N THR A 167 -3.19 -48.79 32.29
CA THR A 167 -1.75 -48.90 32.60
C THR A 167 -1.50 -49.57 33.96
N LEU A 168 -2.49 -49.57 34.86
CA LEU A 168 -2.39 -50.17 36.20
C LEU A 168 -2.32 -51.69 36.15
N THR A 169 -2.80 -52.30 35.08
CA THR A 169 -2.76 -53.76 34.86
C THR A 169 -1.34 -54.27 34.51
N GLN A 170 -0.38 -53.39 34.20
CA GLN A 170 0.98 -53.75 33.78
C GLN A 170 2.08 -53.53 34.84
N LEU A 171 1.75 -52.97 36.01
CA LEU A 171 2.71 -52.77 37.09
C LEU A 171 2.89 -54.05 37.92
N PRO A 172 4.13 -54.52 38.19
CA PRO A 172 4.35 -55.73 38.98
C PRO A 172 3.88 -55.53 40.42
N HIS A 173 2.85 -56.28 40.81
CA HIS A 173 2.33 -56.34 42.17
C HIS A 173 3.43 -56.61 43.20
N LYS A 174 3.53 -55.75 44.22
CA LYS A 174 4.12 -56.12 45.51
C LYS A 174 3.20 -55.65 46.66
N VAL A 175 2.56 -56.66 47.27
CA VAL A 175 2.05 -56.71 48.67
C VAL A 175 0.76 -55.90 48.91
N SER A 176 -0.30 -56.32 49.61
CA SER A 176 -0.73 -57.54 50.32
C SER A 176 -2.27 -57.54 50.36
N SER A 177 -2.86 -58.71 50.59
CA SER A 177 -4.28 -58.93 50.84
C SER A 177 -4.91 -57.99 51.87
N GLN A 178 -5.77 -57.06 51.42
CA GLN A 178 -7.17 -56.91 51.84
C GLN A 178 -7.79 -55.66 51.18
N THR A 179 -9.00 -55.86 50.64
CA THR A 179 -10.05 -54.87 50.33
C THR A 179 -9.70 -53.70 49.40
N SER A 180 -9.74 -53.99 48.10
CA SER A 180 -10.40 -53.25 46.99
C SER A 180 -9.57 -53.46 45.73
N HIS A 181 -10.20 -53.87 44.62
CA HIS A 181 -9.52 -53.87 43.32
C HIS A 181 -9.00 -52.44 43.07
N PRO A 182 -7.73 -52.23 42.68
CA PRO A 182 -7.18 -50.89 42.49
C PRO A 182 -8.03 -50.05 41.51
N GLU A 183 -8.62 -50.68 40.49
CA GLU A 183 -9.59 -50.04 39.59
C GLU A 183 -10.85 -49.51 40.30
N CYS A 184 -11.34 -50.22 41.32
CA CYS A 184 -12.49 -49.82 42.12
C CYS A 184 -12.16 -48.60 42.99
N LEU A 185 -10.99 -48.59 43.65
CA LEU A 185 -10.51 -47.46 44.43
C LEU A 185 -10.36 -46.20 43.56
N TYR A 186 -9.76 -46.34 42.36
CA TYR A 186 -9.63 -45.25 41.39
C TYR A 186 -11.01 -44.71 40.98
N ARG A 187 -11.96 -45.57 40.63
CA ARG A 187 -13.32 -45.16 40.24
C ARG A 187 -14.08 -44.49 41.38
N GLN A 188 -14.03 -45.05 42.58
CA GLN A 188 -14.70 -44.49 43.77
C GLN A 188 -14.12 -43.14 44.17
N THR A 189 -12.79 -43.01 44.14
CA THR A 189 -12.10 -41.75 44.43
C THR A 189 -12.46 -40.68 43.39
N PHE A 190 -12.49 -41.03 42.10
CA PHE A 190 -12.90 -40.12 41.03
C PHE A 190 -14.38 -39.69 41.17
N GLN A 191 -15.26 -40.61 41.56
CA GLN A 191 -16.67 -40.29 41.81
C GLN A 191 -16.82 -39.36 43.03
N ALA A 192 -16.10 -39.62 44.12
CA ALA A 192 -16.09 -38.74 45.30
C ALA A 192 -15.58 -37.34 44.97
N PHE A 193 -14.52 -37.25 44.17
CA PHE A 193 -14.00 -35.99 43.65
C PHE A 193 -15.03 -35.21 42.80
N SER A 194 -15.75 -35.91 41.92
CA SER A 194 -16.83 -35.30 41.13
C SER A 194 -17.95 -34.74 42.02
N VAL A 195 -18.39 -35.52 43.01
CA VAL A 195 -19.44 -35.09 43.94
C VAL A 195 -18.99 -33.88 44.76
N MET A 196 -17.74 -33.86 45.19
CA MET A 196 -17.15 -32.70 45.88
C MET A 196 -17.18 -31.45 45.00
N LEU A 197 -16.73 -31.50 43.75
CA LEU A 197 -16.79 -30.33 42.86
C LEU A 197 -18.22 -29.90 42.56
N GLN A 198 -19.16 -30.84 42.46
CA GLN A 198 -20.58 -30.53 42.27
C GLN A 198 -21.16 -29.82 43.50
N SER A 199 -20.86 -30.27 44.73
CA SER A 199 -21.41 -29.65 45.96
C SER A 199 -21.02 -28.18 46.11
N LEU A 200 -19.81 -27.84 45.65
CA LEU A 200 -19.27 -26.46 45.65
C LEU A 200 -20.06 -25.49 44.74
N VAL A 201 -20.79 -26.03 43.74
CA VAL A 201 -21.50 -25.24 42.72
C VAL A 201 -23.02 -25.21 42.94
N VAL A 202 -23.58 -26.14 43.75
CA VAL A 202 -25.03 -26.21 44.04
C VAL A 202 -25.58 -24.92 44.65
N LYS A 203 -24.78 -24.24 45.50
CA LYS A 203 -25.15 -22.97 46.14
C LYS A 203 -24.21 -21.83 45.72
N ASP A 204 -23.93 -21.70 44.42
CA ASP A 204 -23.08 -20.64 43.87
C ASP A 204 -23.91 -19.56 43.15
N PRO A 205 -24.45 -18.56 43.87
CA PRO A 205 -25.37 -17.60 43.27
C PRO A 205 -24.69 -16.58 42.34
N HIS A 206 -23.38 -16.36 42.50
CA HIS A 206 -22.61 -15.38 41.72
C HIS A 206 -21.72 -16.02 40.64
N LEU A 207 -21.67 -17.35 40.57
CA LEU A 207 -20.79 -18.14 39.70
C LEU A 207 -19.28 -17.97 40.00
N GLU A 208 -18.95 -17.59 41.23
CA GLU A 208 -17.57 -17.36 41.66
C GLU A 208 -16.82 -18.69 41.87
N ASN A 209 -17.46 -19.64 42.57
CA ASN A 209 -16.89 -20.97 42.79
C ASN A 209 -16.70 -21.69 41.46
N PHE A 210 -17.65 -21.54 40.53
CA PHE A 210 -17.52 -22.09 39.19
C PHE A 210 -16.36 -21.47 38.40
N ASP A 211 -16.16 -20.15 38.43
CA ASP A 211 -15.02 -19.51 37.75
C ASP A 211 -13.68 -20.02 38.30
N ASN A 212 -13.57 -20.17 39.63
CA ASN A 212 -12.38 -20.70 40.29
C ASN A 212 -12.13 -22.17 39.92
N ILE A 213 -13.16 -23.04 39.96
CA ILE A 213 -13.03 -24.43 39.51
C ILE A 213 -12.56 -24.47 38.06
N PHE A 214 -13.17 -23.68 37.18
CA PHE A 214 -12.80 -23.64 35.77
C PHE A 214 -11.36 -23.16 35.56
N LYS A 215 -10.92 -22.13 36.28
CA LYS A 215 -9.54 -21.60 36.25
C LYS A 215 -8.50 -22.70 36.51
N HIS A 216 -8.76 -23.60 37.46
CA HIS A 216 -7.84 -24.71 37.76
C HIS A 216 -8.01 -25.92 36.85
N MET A 217 -9.18 -26.11 36.22
CA MET A 217 -9.44 -27.20 35.28
C MET A 217 -8.95 -26.93 33.86
N ASP A 218 -8.90 -25.66 33.44
CA ASP A 218 -8.55 -25.23 32.08
C ASP A 218 -7.24 -25.88 31.53
N PRO A 219 -6.11 -25.92 32.26
CA PRO A 219 -4.89 -26.55 31.78
C PRO A 219 -5.04 -28.04 31.45
N TRP A 220 -5.91 -28.75 32.18
CA TRP A 220 -6.11 -30.19 32.04
C TRP A 220 -7.03 -30.54 30.86
N LEU A 221 -8.03 -29.70 30.61
CA LEU A 221 -8.86 -29.78 29.40
C LEU A 221 -8.01 -29.60 28.13
N GLN A 222 -6.92 -28.85 28.23
CA GLN A 222 -5.99 -28.62 27.11
C GLN A 222 -4.79 -29.58 27.07
N SER A 223 -4.68 -30.54 28.00
CA SER A 223 -3.53 -31.45 28.13
C SER A 223 -3.23 -32.26 26.85
N ASP A 224 -1.96 -32.56 26.61
CA ASP A 224 -1.55 -33.43 25.50
C ASP A 224 -1.90 -34.91 25.76
N LYS A 225 -2.17 -35.31 27.02
CA LYS A 225 -2.48 -36.69 27.39
C LYS A 225 -3.98 -36.97 27.35
N ASP A 226 -4.36 -38.04 26.65
CA ASP A 226 -5.76 -38.42 26.42
C ASP A 226 -6.55 -38.66 27.72
N HIS A 227 -5.99 -39.43 28.66
CA HIS A 227 -6.65 -39.76 29.93
C HIS A 227 -6.83 -38.55 30.86
N GLU A 228 -5.95 -37.56 30.79
CA GLU A 228 -6.08 -36.33 31.57
C GLU A 228 -7.23 -35.50 31.01
N ARG A 229 -7.31 -35.36 29.67
CA ARG A 229 -8.40 -34.65 28.99
C ARG A 229 -9.75 -35.32 29.19
N GLU A 230 -9.81 -36.65 29.08
CA GLU A 230 -11.04 -37.43 29.29
C GLU A 230 -11.61 -37.15 30.67
N ARG A 231 -10.80 -37.34 31.72
CA ARG A 231 -11.21 -37.06 33.10
C ARG A 231 -11.64 -35.62 33.30
N ALA A 232 -10.86 -34.65 32.82
CA ALA A 232 -11.18 -33.24 32.97
C ALA A 232 -12.50 -32.89 32.27
N THR A 233 -12.74 -33.43 31.07
CA THR A 233 -13.95 -33.17 30.29
C THR A 233 -15.18 -33.81 30.91
N THR A 234 -15.08 -35.06 31.40
CA THR A 234 -16.16 -35.74 32.13
C THR A 234 -16.55 -34.98 33.40
N ILE A 235 -15.57 -34.56 34.21
CA ILE A 235 -15.84 -33.77 35.42
C ILE A 235 -16.49 -32.43 35.05
N MET A 236 -15.98 -31.74 34.02
CA MET A 236 -16.55 -30.46 33.58
C MET A 236 -18.00 -30.63 33.13
N ALA A 237 -18.32 -31.67 32.35
CA ALA A 237 -19.68 -31.97 31.92
C ALA A 237 -20.61 -32.24 33.11
N GLN A 238 -20.14 -32.96 34.14
CA GLN A 238 -20.90 -33.25 35.36
C GLN A 238 -21.12 -32.01 36.23
N VAL A 239 -20.11 -31.15 36.38
CA VAL A 239 -20.24 -29.86 37.08
C VAL A 239 -21.23 -28.96 36.35
N LEU A 240 -21.14 -28.85 35.02
CA LEU A 240 -22.09 -28.08 34.20
C LEU A 240 -23.51 -28.63 34.29
N LYS A 241 -23.67 -29.96 34.30
CA LYS A 241 -24.97 -30.61 34.52
C LYS A 241 -25.56 -30.20 35.86
N CYS A 242 -24.78 -30.32 36.94
CA CYS A 242 -25.22 -29.96 38.28
C CYS A 242 -25.60 -28.47 38.36
N LEU A 243 -24.73 -27.58 37.87
CA LEU A 243 -24.99 -26.15 37.80
C LEU A 243 -26.27 -25.83 37.01
N SER A 244 -26.51 -26.53 35.89
CA SER A 244 -27.74 -26.34 35.09
C SER A 244 -29.02 -26.70 35.86
N CYS A 245 -28.96 -27.67 36.77
CA CYS A 245 -30.08 -28.11 37.60
C CYS A 245 -30.37 -27.16 38.78
N TYR A 246 -29.33 -26.61 39.42
CA TYR A 246 -29.45 -25.84 40.67
C TYR A 246 -29.21 -24.32 40.51
N LEU A 247 -29.15 -23.81 39.28
CA LEU A 247 -28.87 -22.40 39.00
C LEU A 247 -29.82 -21.42 39.73
N ASN A 248 -29.30 -20.67 40.70
CA ASN A 248 -30.01 -19.63 41.46
C ASN A 248 -29.20 -18.32 41.46
N LEU A 249 -29.41 -17.47 40.45
CA LEU A 249 -28.55 -16.33 40.16
C LEU A 249 -28.83 -15.10 41.04
N LYS A 250 -27.77 -14.49 41.56
CA LYS A 250 -27.77 -13.15 42.17
C LYS A 250 -26.77 -12.24 41.44
N PHE A 251 -27.15 -10.98 41.26
CA PHE A 251 -26.31 -9.98 40.60
C PHE A 251 -25.46 -9.21 41.62
N PRO A 252 -24.23 -8.79 41.27
CA PRO A 252 -23.53 -8.97 39.99
C PRO A 252 -22.98 -10.40 39.79
N LEU A 253 -22.90 -10.87 38.55
CA LEU A 253 -22.26 -12.15 38.21
C LEU A 253 -20.74 -11.96 38.15
N GLN A 254 -19.97 -12.93 38.65
CA GLN A 254 -18.50 -12.88 38.67
C GLN A 254 -17.82 -13.72 37.56
N PHE A 255 -18.56 -14.59 36.88
CA PHE A 255 -18.01 -15.41 35.80
C PHE A 255 -17.74 -14.59 34.53
N GLN A 256 -16.46 -14.33 34.23
CA GLN A 256 -16.06 -13.48 33.10
C GLN A 256 -15.52 -14.25 31.89
N LYS A 257 -15.33 -15.57 31.98
CA LYS A 257 -14.68 -16.40 30.95
C LYS A 257 -15.64 -17.25 30.11
N LEU A 258 -16.90 -16.83 29.96
CA LEU A 258 -17.92 -17.61 29.25
C LEU A 258 -17.52 -17.92 27.81
N GLY A 259 -17.04 -16.92 27.06
CA GLY A 259 -16.62 -17.11 25.68
C GLY A 259 -15.47 -18.10 25.53
N HIS A 260 -14.52 -18.07 26.47
CA HIS A 260 -13.40 -19.01 26.52
C HIS A 260 -13.87 -20.45 26.80
N LEU A 261 -14.75 -20.66 27.78
CA LEU A 261 -15.32 -21.97 28.08
C LEU A 261 -16.09 -22.55 26.89
N VAL A 262 -16.95 -21.76 26.24
CA VAL A 262 -17.72 -22.21 25.08
C VAL A 262 -16.79 -22.63 23.93
N ALA A 263 -15.71 -21.88 23.68
CA ALA A 263 -14.72 -22.25 22.67
C ALA A 263 -13.98 -23.54 23.01
N LEU A 264 -13.55 -23.69 24.27
CA LEU A 264 -12.84 -24.88 24.73
C LEU A 264 -13.71 -26.14 24.61
N MET A 265 -14.97 -26.07 25.05
CA MET A 265 -15.91 -27.18 24.92
C MET A 265 -16.21 -27.52 23.44
N ALA A 266 -16.34 -26.50 22.58
CA ALA A 266 -16.52 -26.70 21.14
C ALA A 266 -15.30 -27.35 20.46
N LEU A 267 -14.09 -27.01 20.90
CA LEU A 267 -12.86 -27.66 20.43
C LEU A 267 -12.78 -29.12 20.88
N LEU A 268 -13.14 -29.41 22.14
CA LEU A 268 -13.16 -30.78 22.68
C LEU A 268 -14.21 -31.67 22.02
N CYS A 269 -15.31 -31.11 21.51
CA CYS A 269 -16.28 -31.85 20.68
C CYS A 269 -15.64 -32.41 19.39
N GLY A 270 -14.51 -31.87 18.94
CA GLY A 270 -13.72 -32.36 17.81
C GLY A 270 -12.48 -33.17 18.21
N ASP A 271 -12.35 -33.59 19.47
CA ASP A 271 -11.20 -34.38 19.94
C ASP A 271 -11.15 -35.76 19.24
N PRO A 272 -9.95 -36.30 18.93
CA PRO A 272 -9.83 -37.65 18.38
C PRO A 272 -10.34 -38.75 19.32
N VAL A 273 -10.33 -38.52 20.64
CA VAL A 273 -10.86 -39.45 21.63
C VAL A 273 -12.37 -39.32 21.69
N LYS A 274 -13.08 -40.40 21.38
CA LYS A 274 -14.54 -40.39 21.26
C LYS A 274 -15.22 -40.02 22.58
N GLU A 275 -14.72 -40.55 23.69
CA GLU A 275 -15.25 -40.33 25.03
C GLU A 275 -15.15 -38.84 25.41
N VAL A 276 -14.02 -38.19 25.10
CA VAL A 276 -13.83 -36.73 25.28
C VAL A 276 -14.85 -35.96 24.45
N ALA A 277 -15.02 -36.32 23.18
CA ALA A 277 -15.93 -35.61 22.28
C ALA A 277 -17.41 -35.76 22.69
N GLU A 278 -17.83 -36.94 23.15
CA GLU A 278 -19.18 -37.20 23.64
C GLU A 278 -19.47 -36.44 24.94
N GLU A 279 -18.57 -36.50 25.92
CA GLU A 279 -18.70 -35.77 27.19
C GLU A 279 -18.65 -34.25 26.98
N ALA A 280 -17.79 -33.77 26.08
CA ALA A 280 -17.75 -32.36 25.71
C ALA A 280 -19.06 -31.89 25.07
N ALA A 281 -19.68 -32.72 24.24
CA ALA A 281 -20.98 -32.43 23.62
C ALA A 281 -22.10 -32.39 24.67
N GLU A 282 -22.09 -33.29 25.66
CA GLU A 282 -23.02 -33.25 26.79
C GLU A 282 -22.81 -31.99 27.64
N GLY A 283 -21.57 -31.69 28.00
CA GLY A 283 -21.21 -30.47 28.71
C GLY A 283 -21.62 -29.21 27.95
N THR A 284 -21.42 -29.16 26.63
CA THR A 284 -21.87 -28.06 25.76
C THR A 284 -23.39 -27.91 25.77
N HIS A 285 -24.13 -29.03 25.77
CA HIS A 285 -25.58 -29.01 25.89
C HIS A 285 -26.04 -28.40 27.23
N TYR A 286 -25.42 -28.79 28.35
CA TYR A 286 -25.71 -28.20 29.66
C TYR A 286 -25.32 -26.71 29.74
N LEU A 287 -24.17 -26.34 29.16
CA LEU A 287 -23.72 -24.96 29.08
C LEU A 287 -24.73 -24.08 28.32
N LEU A 288 -25.33 -24.58 27.25
CA LEU A 288 -26.40 -23.87 26.54
C LEU A 288 -27.60 -23.58 27.45
N HIS A 289 -28.03 -24.54 28.26
CA HIS A 289 -29.11 -24.33 29.25
C HIS A 289 -28.75 -23.28 30.29
N ILE A 290 -27.51 -23.30 30.78
CA ILE A 290 -27.00 -22.30 31.74
C ILE A 290 -27.03 -20.91 31.11
N ILE A 291 -26.48 -20.72 29.90
CA ILE A 291 -26.45 -19.43 29.20
C ILE A 291 -27.87 -18.90 28.97
N MET A 292 -28.80 -19.76 28.58
CA MET A 292 -30.19 -19.35 28.39
C MET A 292 -30.81 -18.81 29.69
N LYS A 293 -30.55 -19.45 30.83
CA LYS A 293 -31.01 -18.98 32.14
C LYS A 293 -30.32 -17.68 32.55
N LEU A 294 -29.01 -17.55 32.31
CA LEU A 294 -28.23 -16.33 32.57
C LEU A 294 -28.82 -15.13 31.82
N LYS A 295 -29.03 -15.26 30.50
CA LYS A 295 -29.52 -14.17 29.66
C LYS A 295 -31.00 -13.83 29.97
N TYR A 296 -31.78 -14.78 30.46
CA TYR A 296 -33.14 -14.53 30.98
C TYR A 296 -33.14 -13.70 32.27
N ALA A 297 -32.18 -13.96 33.17
CA ALA A 297 -32.07 -13.25 34.45
C ALA A 297 -31.50 -11.83 34.31
N THR A 298 -30.62 -11.58 33.34
CA THR A 298 -29.92 -10.29 33.16
C THR A 298 -30.75 -9.17 32.51
N GLN A 299 -31.93 -9.45 31.93
CA GLN A 299 -32.67 -8.43 31.14
C GLN A 299 -33.79 -7.71 31.90
N ASP A 300 -33.82 -6.40 31.71
CA ASP A 300 -34.86 -5.48 32.17
C ASP A 300 -36.16 -5.65 31.36
N LYS A 301 -37.31 -5.55 32.02
CA LYS A 301 -38.63 -5.98 31.51
C LYS A 301 -39.11 -5.28 30.21
N ASN A 302 -38.41 -4.27 29.73
CA ASN A 302 -38.83 -3.40 28.63
C ASN A 302 -38.46 -3.89 27.20
N ASN A 303 -37.51 -4.83 27.03
CA ASN A 303 -37.08 -5.35 25.71
C ASN A 303 -37.53 -6.80 25.41
N GLY A 304 -38.57 -7.29 26.09
CA GLY A 304 -38.98 -8.71 26.05
C GLY A 304 -39.49 -9.28 24.72
N LYS A 305 -39.65 -8.47 23.65
CA LYS A 305 -40.12 -8.95 22.33
C LYS A 305 -39.01 -9.59 21.49
N SER A 306 -37.82 -9.00 21.39
CA SER A 306 -36.71 -9.57 20.59
C SER A 306 -36.15 -10.85 21.24
N LEU A 307 -36.09 -10.88 22.58
CA LEU A 307 -35.58 -12.04 23.32
C LEU A 307 -36.57 -13.21 23.29
N ARG A 308 -37.89 -12.96 23.21
CA ARG A 308 -38.90 -14.03 23.03
C ARG A 308 -38.78 -14.70 21.65
N GLU A 309 -38.48 -13.93 20.60
CA GLU A 309 -38.20 -14.46 19.26
C GLU A 309 -36.87 -15.23 19.23
N ILE A 310 -35.81 -14.68 19.84
CA ILE A 310 -34.52 -15.39 20.00
C ILE A 310 -34.72 -16.70 20.78
N LEU A 311 -35.40 -16.68 21.93
CA LEU A 311 -35.67 -17.87 22.73
C LEU A 311 -36.60 -18.88 22.04
N LYS A 312 -37.53 -18.44 21.18
CA LYS A 312 -38.35 -19.33 20.36
C LYS A 312 -37.48 -20.03 19.32
N ARG A 313 -36.66 -19.26 18.61
CA ARG A 313 -35.67 -19.77 17.65
C ARG A 313 -34.67 -20.70 18.33
N CYS A 314 -34.23 -20.41 19.55
CA CYS A 314 -33.34 -21.28 20.33
C CYS A 314 -34.02 -22.53 20.86
N ARG A 315 -35.32 -22.49 21.21
CA ARG A 315 -36.10 -23.71 21.53
C ARG A 315 -36.24 -24.62 20.31
N GLU A 316 -36.43 -24.03 19.14
CA GLU A 316 -36.41 -24.75 17.86
C GLU A 316 -35.01 -25.34 17.61
N LEU A 317 -33.93 -24.57 17.79
CA LEU A 317 -32.55 -25.05 17.66
C LEU A 317 -32.21 -26.16 18.68
N LEU A 318 -32.60 -26.04 19.94
CA LEU A 318 -32.45 -27.09 20.97
C LEU A 318 -33.20 -28.38 20.63
N GLY A 319 -34.36 -28.27 19.97
CA GLY A 319 -35.10 -29.44 19.45
C GLY A 319 -34.43 -30.07 18.22
N HIS A 320 -33.65 -29.30 17.46
CA HIS A 320 -32.95 -29.76 16.25
C HIS A 320 -31.52 -30.26 16.50
N TYR A 321 -30.84 -29.77 17.54
CA TYR A 321 -29.46 -30.13 17.86
C TYR A 321 -29.39 -31.10 19.04
N SER A 322 -29.12 -32.37 18.73
CA SER A 322 -28.80 -33.39 19.73
C SER A 322 -27.31 -33.37 20.10
N VAL A 323 -26.96 -33.91 21.26
CA VAL A 323 -25.57 -34.18 21.68
C VAL A 323 -24.77 -34.83 20.55
N LYS A 324 -25.40 -35.76 19.81
CA LYS A 324 -24.80 -36.42 18.63
C LYS A 324 -24.36 -35.47 17.53
N GLN A 325 -25.10 -34.39 17.30
CA GLN A 325 -24.76 -33.41 16.26
C GLN A 325 -23.58 -32.51 16.65
N PHE A 326 -23.37 -32.25 17.94
CA PHE A 326 -22.27 -31.41 18.41
C PHE A 326 -20.91 -32.07 18.20
N TYR A 327 -20.74 -33.35 18.54
CA TYR A 327 -19.47 -34.03 18.23
C TYR A 327 -19.37 -34.45 16.74
N SER A 328 -20.49 -34.69 16.05
CA SER A 328 -20.44 -35.00 14.61
C SER A 328 -20.09 -33.78 13.75
N CYS A 329 -20.44 -32.57 14.20
CA CYS A 329 -20.22 -31.31 13.49
C CYS A 329 -19.99 -30.15 14.50
N PRO A 330 -18.80 -30.04 15.12
CA PRO A 330 -18.54 -29.06 16.19
C PRO A 330 -18.76 -27.60 15.77
N PHE A 331 -18.54 -27.27 14.50
CA PHE A 331 -18.77 -25.92 13.97
C PHE A 331 -20.22 -25.43 14.10
N LYS A 332 -21.21 -26.34 14.24
CA LYS A 332 -22.62 -25.96 14.48
C LYS A 332 -22.84 -25.33 15.85
N ILE A 333 -21.98 -25.63 16.83
CA ILE A 333 -22.03 -25.02 18.17
C ILE A 333 -21.96 -23.51 18.05
N VAL A 334 -21.10 -22.99 17.15
CA VAL A 334 -20.99 -21.56 16.90
C VAL A 334 -22.31 -20.94 16.46
N GLN A 335 -23.07 -21.60 15.57
CA GLN A 335 -24.35 -21.09 15.08
C GLN A 335 -25.40 -20.95 16.20
N VAL A 336 -25.27 -21.76 17.25
CA VAL A 336 -26.18 -21.75 18.40
C VAL A 336 -25.73 -20.73 19.43
N PHE A 337 -24.44 -20.70 19.76
CA PHE A 337 -23.92 -19.89 20.85
C PHE A 337 -23.66 -18.43 20.46
N GLU A 338 -23.34 -18.16 19.20
CA GLU A 338 -23.05 -16.81 18.69
C GLU A 338 -24.14 -15.81 19.11
N VAL A 339 -25.42 -16.15 18.96
CA VAL A 339 -26.56 -15.27 19.30
C VAL A 339 -26.58 -14.83 20.77
N PHE A 340 -25.99 -15.61 21.68
CA PHE A 340 -25.99 -15.31 23.11
C PHE A 340 -24.75 -14.56 23.59
N LEU A 341 -23.63 -14.71 22.89
CA LEU A 341 -22.37 -14.10 23.29
C LEU A 341 -22.36 -12.60 22.96
N ASP A 342 -21.88 -11.80 23.92
CA ASP A 342 -21.59 -10.38 23.69
C ASP A 342 -20.23 -10.18 22.96
N SER A 343 -19.87 -8.93 22.66
CA SER A 343 -18.66 -8.61 21.90
C SER A 343 -17.37 -9.06 22.60
N GLN A 344 -17.31 -8.98 23.94
CA GLN A 344 -16.17 -9.40 24.75
C GLN A 344 -16.08 -10.93 24.78
N GLU A 345 -17.20 -11.62 24.98
CA GLU A 345 -17.32 -13.08 24.99
C GLU A 345 -16.98 -13.67 23.61
N LEU A 346 -17.42 -13.05 22.51
CA LEU A 346 -17.04 -13.45 21.14
C LEU A 346 -15.53 -13.27 20.90
N ARG A 347 -14.92 -12.19 21.41
CA ARG A 347 -13.47 -11.99 21.35
C ARG A 347 -12.74 -13.09 22.12
N GLN A 348 -13.19 -13.44 23.32
CA GLN A 348 -12.61 -14.56 24.09
C GLN A 348 -12.72 -15.89 23.33
N PHE A 349 -13.88 -16.18 22.76
CA PHE A 349 -14.09 -17.38 21.96
C PHE A 349 -13.08 -17.44 20.79
N LEU A 350 -12.93 -16.34 20.07
CA LEU A 350 -12.06 -16.24 18.91
C LEU A 350 -10.58 -16.41 19.30
N ILE A 351 -10.10 -15.69 20.33
CA ILE A 351 -8.72 -15.80 20.80
C ILE A 351 -8.39 -17.21 21.29
N THR A 352 -9.30 -17.83 22.05
CA THR A 352 -9.16 -19.22 22.51
C THR A 352 -9.01 -20.19 21.34
N THR A 353 -9.86 -20.02 20.33
CA THR A 353 -9.81 -20.85 19.12
C THR A 353 -8.50 -20.66 18.36
N LEU A 354 -8.00 -19.42 18.25
CA LEU A 354 -6.70 -19.12 17.64
C LEU A 354 -5.50 -19.68 18.44
N ASP A 355 -5.58 -19.67 19.77
CA ASP A 355 -4.52 -20.21 20.61
C ASP A 355 -4.40 -21.73 20.51
N SER A 356 -5.52 -22.43 20.31
CA SER A 356 -5.53 -23.88 20.07
C SER A 356 -4.74 -24.31 18.82
N LEU A 357 -4.59 -23.40 17.84
CA LEU A 357 -3.80 -23.64 16.62
C LEU A 357 -2.30 -23.77 16.89
N LYS A 358 -1.81 -23.38 18.08
CA LYS A 358 -0.43 -23.64 18.49
C LYS A 358 -0.12 -25.11 18.74
N SER A 359 -1.13 -25.92 19.06
CA SER A 359 -0.92 -27.31 19.48
C SER A 359 -0.51 -28.17 18.29
N LEU A 360 0.80 -28.35 18.10
CA LEU A 360 1.38 -29.16 17.01
C LEU A 360 1.05 -30.65 17.17
N SER A 361 0.69 -31.09 18.38
CA SER A 361 0.37 -32.47 18.76
C SER A 361 -1.00 -32.95 18.25
N ARG A 362 -1.91 -32.06 17.84
CA ARG A 362 -3.33 -32.40 17.60
C ARG A 362 -3.89 -31.85 16.28
N PRO A 363 -3.72 -32.55 15.15
CA PRO A 363 -4.22 -32.09 13.85
C PRO A 363 -5.75 -32.02 13.76
N CYS A 364 -6.49 -32.91 14.44
CA CYS A 364 -7.96 -32.86 14.49
C CYS A 364 -8.47 -31.58 15.15
N THR A 365 -7.89 -31.22 16.30
CA THR A 365 -8.23 -29.98 17.01
C THR A 365 -7.92 -28.73 16.18
N GLN A 366 -6.80 -28.72 15.43
CA GLN A 366 -6.49 -27.62 14.51
C GLN A 366 -7.52 -27.49 13.38
N GLN A 367 -7.97 -28.63 12.83
CA GLN A 367 -9.00 -28.66 11.80
C GLN A 367 -10.33 -28.10 12.33
N THR A 368 -10.77 -28.58 13.49
CA THR A 368 -11.97 -28.07 14.18
C THR A 368 -11.86 -26.58 14.49
N ALA A 369 -10.71 -26.12 14.98
CA ALA A 369 -10.45 -24.70 15.24
C ALA A 369 -10.61 -23.84 13.97
N GLY A 370 -10.05 -24.29 12.84
CA GLY A 370 -10.22 -23.60 11.55
C GLY A 370 -11.69 -23.51 11.11
N GLU A 371 -12.46 -24.58 11.29
CA GLU A 371 -13.90 -24.62 10.95
C GLU A 371 -14.74 -23.73 11.87
N LEU A 372 -14.43 -23.72 13.18
CA LEU A 372 -15.05 -22.84 14.16
C LEU A 372 -14.82 -21.37 13.81
N LEU A 373 -13.58 -20.99 13.46
CA LEU A 373 -13.23 -19.60 13.12
C LEU A 373 -13.99 -19.09 11.89
N ILE A 374 -14.02 -19.84 10.78
CA ILE A 374 -14.78 -19.41 9.61
C ILE A 374 -16.27 -19.31 9.94
N THR A 375 -16.80 -20.28 10.66
CA THR A 375 -18.23 -20.31 10.97
C THR A 375 -18.61 -19.12 11.85
N LEU A 376 -17.78 -18.80 12.85
CA LEU A 376 -17.98 -17.62 13.70
C LEU A 376 -17.99 -16.34 12.89
N MET A 377 -17.07 -16.20 11.94
CA MET A 377 -17.01 -15.02 11.08
C MET A 377 -18.20 -14.86 10.15
N LYS A 378 -18.81 -15.95 9.70
CA LYS A 378 -20.00 -15.92 8.84
C LYS A 378 -21.28 -15.56 9.59
N HIS A 379 -21.35 -15.83 10.90
CA HIS A 379 -22.58 -15.62 11.68
C HIS A 379 -22.53 -14.36 12.53
N ALA A 380 -21.37 -14.00 13.10
CA ALA A 380 -21.22 -12.87 14.01
C ALA A 380 -21.00 -11.50 13.33
N GLU A 381 -21.47 -11.34 12.07
CA GLU A 381 -21.19 -10.20 11.19
C GLU A 381 -21.18 -8.85 11.95
N ASP A 382 -20.00 -8.24 12.03
CA ASP A 382 -19.74 -6.92 12.63
C ASP A 382 -19.87 -6.76 14.15
N ARG A 383 -19.90 -7.84 14.93
CA ARG A 383 -20.00 -7.80 16.41
C ARG A 383 -18.67 -7.86 17.18
N PHE A 384 -17.55 -7.94 16.49
CA PHE A 384 -16.23 -8.00 17.12
C PHE A 384 -15.70 -6.61 17.52
N GLU A 385 -15.10 -6.56 18.70
CA GLU A 385 -14.31 -5.43 19.21
C GLU A 385 -12.81 -5.73 19.15
N LYS A 386 -11.98 -4.68 19.20
CA LYS A 386 -10.50 -4.79 19.21
C LYS A 386 -9.94 -5.67 18.07
N VAL A 387 -10.52 -5.55 16.87
CA VAL A 387 -10.11 -6.29 15.67
C VAL A 387 -8.60 -6.20 15.37
N PRO A 388 -7.89 -5.08 15.56
CA PRO A 388 -6.43 -5.05 15.40
C PRO A 388 -5.70 -6.12 16.22
N GLU A 389 -6.09 -6.34 17.48
CA GLU A 389 -5.46 -7.34 18.34
C GLU A 389 -5.72 -8.76 17.83
N ILE A 390 -6.94 -9.02 17.33
CA ILE A 390 -7.31 -10.31 16.72
C ILE A 390 -6.44 -10.60 15.49
N ILE A 391 -6.30 -9.62 14.58
CA ILE A 391 -5.46 -9.76 13.38
C ILE A 391 -3.99 -9.94 13.77
N GLY A 392 -3.51 -9.25 14.81
CA GLY A 392 -2.16 -9.41 15.34
C GLY A 392 -1.90 -10.84 15.83
N VAL A 393 -2.85 -11.45 16.56
CA VAL A 393 -2.75 -12.85 16.97
C VAL A 393 -2.76 -13.78 15.75
N ILE A 394 -3.63 -13.54 14.76
CA ILE A 394 -3.64 -14.34 13.52
C ILE A 394 -2.25 -14.30 12.86
N CYS A 395 -1.69 -13.11 12.66
CA CYS A 395 -0.38 -12.94 12.01
C CYS A 395 0.74 -13.64 12.78
N ALA A 396 0.75 -13.54 14.12
CA ALA A 396 1.72 -14.23 14.96
C ALA A 396 1.60 -15.77 14.90
N ARG A 397 0.43 -16.30 14.53
CA ARG A 397 0.17 -17.75 14.43
C ARG A 397 0.42 -18.31 13.03
N LEU A 398 0.50 -17.47 12.00
CA LEU A 398 0.66 -17.92 10.60
C LEU A 398 1.92 -18.77 10.37
N SER A 399 2.98 -18.56 11.15
CA SER A 399 4.22 -19.33 11.06
C SER A 399 4.12 -20.73 11.69
N VAL A 400 3.20 -20.91 12.65
CA VAL A 400 3.02 -22.17 13.40
C VAL A 400 2.06 -23.12 12.67
N ILE A 401 1.12 -22.58 11.88
CA ILE A 401 0.08 -23.36 11.20
C ILE A 401 0.67 -24.04 9.95
N THR A 402 0.85 -25.36 10.03
CA THR A 402 1.41 -26.17 8.94
C THR A 402 0.34 -26.80 8.03
N LEU A 403 -0.85 -27.08 8.56
CA LEU A 403 -1.89 -27.83 7.84
C LEU A 403 -2.58 -26.96 6.75
N PRO A 404 -2.54 -27.35 5.45
CA PRO A 404 -3.04 -26.50 4.35
C PRO A 404 -4.53 -26.16 4.43
N SER A 405 -5.37 -27.10 4.88
CA SER A 405 -6.81 -26.87 5.08
C SER A 405 -7.07 -25.76 6.10
N VAL A 406 -6.34 -25.78 7.22
CA VAL A 406 -6.44 -24.78 8.28
C VAL A 406 -5.85 -23.45 7.83
N ARG A 407 -4.74 -23.45 7.09
CA ARG A 407 -4.21 -22.21 6.46
C ARG A 407 -5.25 -21.55 5.58
N GLN A 408 -5.92 -22.31 4.71
CA GLN A 408 -6.99 -21.79 3.88
C GLN A 408 -8.17 -21.26 4.71
N ASN A 409 -8.47 -21.91 5.84
CA ASN A 409 -9.50 -21.45 6.75
C ASN A 409 -9.15 -20.09 7.37
N ILE A 410 -7.91 -19.89 7.80
CA ILE A 410 -7.43 -18.59 8.30
C ILE A 410 -7.45 -17.51 7.21
N VAL A 411 -7.00 -17.83 6.00
CA VAL A 411 -7.08 -16.89 4.86
C VAL A 411 -8.52 -16.47 4.59
N ASN A 412 -9.47 -17.41 4.64
CA ASN A 412 -10.90 -17.12 4.47
C ASN A 412 -11.43 -16.25 5.61
N THR A 413 -11.04 -16.52 6.86
CA THR A 413 -11.38 -15.70 8.04
C THR A 413 -10.93 -14.25 7.86
N VAL A 414 -9.66 -14.02 7.47
CA VAL A 414 -9.14 -12.67 7.19
C VAL A 414 -9.87 -12.04 6.00
N SER A 415 -10.17 -12.82 4.95
CA SER A 415 -10.91 -12.34 3.79
C SER A 415 -12.32 -11.86 4.16
N LEU A 416 -12.99 -12.53 5.10
CA LEU A 416 -14.29 -12.11 5.64
C LEU A 416 -14.18 -10.80 6.44
N PHE A 417 -13.15 -10.66 7.30
CA PHE A 417 -12.87 -9.40 8.00
C PHE A 417 -12.64 -8.24 7.03
N ILE A 418 -11.84 -8.43 5.99
CA ILE A 418 -11.58 -7.40 4.97
C ILE A 418 -12.86 -7.07 4.19
N SER A 419 -13.73 -8.07 3.96
CA SER A 419 -14.98 -7.92 3.22
C SER A 419 -16.07 -7.15 3.99
N SER A 420 -15.90 -6.95 5.30
CA SER A 420 -16.77 -6.09 6.11
C SER A 420 -16.33 -4.63 6.02
N PRO A 421 -17.19 -3.69 5.57
CA PRO A 421 -16.87 -2.26 5.51
C PRO A 421 -16.44 -1.67 6.86
N LYS A 422 -16.96 -2.21 7.98
CA LYS A 422 -16.64 -1.77 9.34
C LYS A 422 -15.17 -2.04 9.69
N TYR A 423 -14.62 -3.13 9.18
CA TYR A 423 -13.28 -3.60 9.54
C TYR A 423 -12.24 -3.45 8.42
N THR A 424 -12.65 -3.25 7.16
CA THR A 424 -11.75 -3.20 6.00
C THR A 424 -10.54 -2.31 6.25
N ASP A 425 -10.74 -1.06 6.66
CA ASP A 425 -9.62 -0.13 6.82
C ASP A 425 -8.71 -0.46 7.99
N THR A 426 -9.30 -0.89 9.10
CA THR A 426 -8.60 -1.28 10.32
C THR A 426 -7.72 -2.51 10.09
N VAL A 427 -8.27 -3.54 9.43
CA VAL A 427 -7.57 -4.79 9.11
C VAL A 427 -6.45 -4.52 8.12
N LEU A 428 -6.73 -3.78 7.03
CA LEU A 428 -5.69 -3.44 6.06
C LEU A 428 -4.58 -2.60 6.71
N SER A 429 -4.91 -1.63 7.57
CA SER A 429 -3.88 -0.84 8.26
C SER A 429 -3.01 -1.71 9.16
N HIS A 430 -3.60 -2.65 9.89
CA HIS A 430 -2.85 -3.56 10.75
C HIS A 430 -1.94 -4.50 9.94
N LEU A 431 -2.43 -5.06 8.83
CA LEU A 431 -1.62 -5.92 7.95
C LEU A 431 -0.44 -5.17 7.30
N LEU A 432 -0.54 -3.86 7.13
CA LEU A 432 0.56 -3.02 6.64
C LEU A 432 1.60 -2.68 7.73
N CYS A 433 1.30 -2.93 9.01
CA CYS A 433 2.21 -2.70 10.14
C CYS A 433 3.13 -3.90 10.42
N HIS A 434 3.53 -4.63 9.38
CA HIS A 434 4.50 -5.73 9.45
C HIS A 434 5.77 -5.40 8.67
N PRO A 435 6.94 -5.98 9.01
CA PRO A 435 8.20 -5.78 8.31
C PRO A 435 8.10 -6.05 6.80
N VAL A 436 8.82 -5.26 6.00
CA VAL A 436 8.86 -5.33 4.54
C VAL A 436 10.30 -5.64 4.10
N PRO A 437 10.55 -6.60 3.19
CA PRO A 437 9.58 -7.44 2.50
C PRO A 437 8.81 -8.35 3.46
N TYR A 438 7.53 -8.55 3.18
CA TYR A 438 6.71 -9.44 4.02
C TYR A 438 7.31 -10.85 4.07
N ASP A 439 7.18 -11.51 5.22
CA ASP A 439 7.60 -12.89 5.37
C ASP A 439 6.79 -13.81 4.44
N ARG A 440 7.27 -15.06 4.26
CA ARG A 440 6.63 -16.04 3.37
C ARG A 440 5.15 -16.30 3.72
N HIS A 441 4.77 -16.20 4.99
CA HIS A 441 3.44 -16.57 5.46
C HIS A 441 2.44 -15.42 5.28
N LEU A 442 2.86 -14.18 5.54
CA LEU A 442 2.07 -12.98 5.27
C LEU A 442 1.96 -12.71 3.77
N ALA A 443 3.03 -12.96 2.99
CA ALA A 443 2.97 -12.94 1.53
C ALA A 443 1.97 -13.98 0.98
N GLU A 444 1.97 -15.21 1.52
CA GLU A 444 0.96 -16.22 1.16
C GLU A 444 -0.46 -15.75 1.49
N LEU A 445 -0.69 -15.13 2.66
CA LEU A 445 -1.98 -14.56 3.04
C LEU A 445 -2.46 -13.54 1.99
N TRP A 446 -1.62 -12.56 1.62
CA TRP A 446 -1.94 -11.57 0.59
C TRP A 446 -2.23 -12.19 -0.78
N ARG A 447 -1.44 -13.19 -1.19
CA ARG A 447 -1.59 -13.89 -2.48
C ARG A 447 -2.86 -14.74 -2.55
N THR A 448 -3.33 -15.25 -1.42
CA THR A 448 -4.44 -16.23 -1.36
C THR A 448 -5.77 -15.62 -0.93
N LEU A 449 -5.81 -14.31 -0.63
CA LEU A 449 -7.05 -13.58 -0.31
C LEU A 449 -8.19 -13.93 -1.28
N ASN A 450 -9.28 -14.44 -0.72
CA ASN A 450 -10.43 -14.90 -1.47
C ASN A 450 -11.66 -14.07 -1.08
N ILE A 451 -11.89 -13.00 -1.82
CA ILE A 451 -12.93 -11.99 -1.55
C ILE A 451 -14.02 -12.12 -2.59
N GLU A 452 -15.28 -11.94 -2.19
CA GLU A 452 -16.44 -11.91 -3.09
C GLU A 452 -16.23 -10.88 -4.22
N LEU A 453 -16.59 -11.25 -5.46
CA LEU A 453 -16.30 -10.45 -6.65
C LEU A 453 -16.78 -9.00 -6.54
N SER A 454 -17.94 -8.77 -5.90
CA SER A 454 -18.52 -7.44 -5.65
C SER A 454 -17.63 -6.54 -4.78
N LYS A 455 -16.84 -7.13 -3.87
CA LYS A 455 -16.00 -6.44 -2.88
C LYS A 455 -14.52 -6.41 -3.25
N THR A 456 -14.07 -7.23 -4.20
CA THR A 456 -12.66 -7.27 -4.66
C THR A 456 -12.12 -5.91 -5.12
N THR A 457 -12.95 -5.13 -5.82
CA THR A 457 -12.58 -3.79 -6.31
C THR A 457 -12.34 -2.83 -5.16
N TRP A 458 -13.11 -2.94 -4.07
CA TRP A 458 -12.99 -2.08 -2.89
C TRP A 458 -11.67 -2.27 -2.15
N VAL A 459 -11.17 -3.49 -2.03
CA VAL A 459 -9.92 -3.79 -1.31
C VAL A 459 -8.71 -3.21 -2.04
N LEU A 460 -8.60 -3.51 -3.35
CA LEU A 460 -7.54 -2.93 -4.19
C LEU A 460 -7.63 -1.41 -4.22
N TRP A 461 -8.85 -0.86 -4.31
CA TRP A 461 -9.06 0.58 -4.26
C TRP A 461 -8.61 1.17 -2.92
N ARG A 462 -8.89 0.53 -1.78
CA ARG A 462 -8.48 1.03 -0.46
C ARG A 462 -6.96 1.02 -0.28
N LEU A 463 -6.28 -0.05 -0.70
CA LEU A 463 -4.81 -0.12 -0.71
C LEU A 463 -4.21 0.98 -1.58
N MET A 464 -4.75 1.15 -2.80
CA MET A 464 -4.34 2.22 -3.71
C MET A 464 -4.58 3.61 -3.10
N ARG A 465 -5.70 3.84 -2.41
CA ARG A 465 -5.99 5.12 -1.74
C ARG A 465 -5.04 5.42 -0.59
N LYS A 466 -4.65 4.41 0.20
CA LYS A 466 -3.62 4.57 1.24
C LYS A 466 -2.29 5.02 0.62
N LEU A 467 -1.89 4.41 -0.49
CA LEU A 467 -0.69 4.80 -1.23
C LEU A 467 -0.78 6.22 -1.81
N GLN A 468 -1.90 6.57 -2.46
CA GLN A 468 -2.13 7.91 -3.01
C GLN A 468 -2.11 9.00 -1.92
N LYS A 469 -2.66 8.71 -0.73
CA LYS A 469 -2.62 9.65 0.40
C LYS A 469 -1.18 9.98 0.82
N CYS A 470 -0.25 9.02 0.72
CA CYS A 470 1.16 9.26 0.98
C CYS A 470 1.82 10.15 -0.09
N HIS A 471 1.30 10.20 -1.33
CA HIS A 471 1.85 11.03 -2.40
C HIS A 471 1.45 12.51 -2.29
N ASP A 472 0.32 12.78 -1.63
CA ASP A 472 -0.23 14.14 -1.47
C ASP A 472 0.46 14.91 -0.33
N VAL A 473 1.20 14.23 0.56
CA VAL A 473 1.96 14.87 1.64
C VAL A 473 3.27 15.42 1.09
N THR A 474 3.34 16.74 0.94
CA THR A 474 4.46 17.46 0.31
C THR A 474 5.65 17.74 1.25
N THR A 475 5.57 17.38 2.53
CA THR A 475 6.39 17.99 3.59
C THR A 475 7.20 17.03 4.48
N GLN A 476 7.37 15.75 4.11
CA GLN A 476 8.19 14.83 4.91
C GLN A 476 9.59 14.65 4.31
N GLU A 477 10.63 14.85 5.13
CA GLU A 477 12.04 14.58 4.78
C GLU A 477 12.29 13.10 4.46
N LYS A 478 11.44 12.21 5.01
CA LYS A 478 11.48 10.75 4.81
C LYS A 478 10.19 10.24 4.18
N MET A 479 10.29 9.20 3.36
CA MET A 479 9.12 8.52 2.81
C MET A 479 8.34 7.81 3.92
N ALA A 480 7.01 7.96 3.92
CA ALA A 480 6.13 7.24 4.84
C ALA A 480 6.27 5.71 4.66
N TYR A 481 6.50 4.99 5.76
CA TYR A 481 6.57 3.52 5.75
C TYR A 481 5.36 2.84 5.08
N VAL A 482 4.17 3.38 5.33
CA VAL A 482 2.90 2.91 4.74
C VAL A 482 2.93 2.91 3.21
N ALA A 483 3.66 3.83 2.58
CA ALA A 483 3.80 3.85 1.12
C ALA A 483 4.55 2.61 0.61
N VAL A 484 5.62 2.23 1.30
CA VAL A 484 6.42 1.04 0.97
C VAL A 484 5.62 -0.23 1.25
N ALA A 485 5.03 -0.34 2.44
CA ALA A 485 4.21 -1.49 2.84
C ALA A 485 2.98 -1.70 1.93
N ALA A 486 2.30 -0.61 1.54
CA ALA A 486 1.17 -0.69 0.62
C ALA A 486 1.60 -1.10 -0.79
N THR A 487 2.80 -0.68 -1.22
CA THR A 487 3.36 -1.08 -2.51
C THR A 487 3.73 -2.56 -2.53
N ASP A 488 4.35 -3.08 -1.46
CA ASP A 488 4.64 -4.50 -1.30
C ASP A 488 3.34 -5.32 -1.22
N ALA A 489 2.32 -4.84 -0.50
CA ALA A 489 1.02 -5.51 -0.41
C ALA A 489 0.32 -5.55 -1.78
N LEU A 490 0.38 -4.47 -2.56
CA LEU A 490 -0.12 -4.45 -3.94
C LEU A 490 0.63 -5.45 -4.82
N TYR A 491 1.96 -5.53 -4.71
CA TYR A 491 2.75 -6.53 -5.41
C TYR A 491 2.28 -7.96 -5.06
N GLU A 492 2.14 -8.27 -3.78
CA GLU A 492 1.76 -9.60 -3.30
C GLU A 492 0.34 -10.00 -3.73
N VAL A 493 -0.62 -9.08 -3.61
CA VAL A 493 -2.00 -9.30 -4.06
C VAL A 493 -2.08 -9.51 -5.57
N LEU A 494 -1.32 -8.74 -6.36
CA LEU A 494 -1.24 -8.92 -7.81
C LEU A 494 -0.57 -10.26 -8.16
N MET A 495 0.48 -10.66 -7.43
CA MET A 495 1.15 -11.95 -7.62
C MET A 495 0.21 -13.13 -7.41
N GLY A 496 -0.68 -13.05 -6.41
CA GLY A 496 -1.71 -14.05 -6.13
C GLY A 496 -2.75 -14.23 -7.23
N ASN A 497 -2.98 -13.19 -8.04
CA ASN A 497 -3.88 -13.20 -9.20
C ASN A 497 -5.36 -13.54 -8.90
N LYS A 498 -5.77 -13.61 -7.63
CA LYS A 498 -7.17 -13.83 -7.23
C LYS A 498 -8.06 -12.60 -7.49
N LEU A 499 -7.50 -11.39 -7.36
CA LEU A 499 -8.20 -10.11 -7.58
C LEU A 499 -8.05 -9.57 -9.01
N ARG A 500 -7.85 -10.45 -10.00
CA ARG A 500 -7.52 -10.08 -11.37
C ARG A 500 -8.56 -9.18 -12.02
N GLU A 501 -9.85 -9.50 -11.88
CA GLU A 501 -10.93 -8.70 -12.47
C GLU A 501 -10.98 -7.28 -11.91
N ALA A 502 -10.74 -7.14 -10.61
CA ALA A 502 -10.62 -5.84 -9.96
C ALA A 502 -9.39 -5.07 -10.46
N ALA A 503 -8.25 -5.75 -10.66
CA ALA A 503 -7.06 -5.15 -11.25
C ALA A 503 -7.31 -4.67 -12.69
N PHE A 504 -8.10 -5.41 -13.49
CA PHE A 504 -8.53 -4.97 -14.82
C PHE A 504 -9.42 -3.71 -14.79
N ARG A 505 -10.35 -3.64 -13.83
CA ARG A 505 -11.24 -2.48 -13.65
C ARG A 505 -10.49 -1.23 -13.21
N LEU A 506 -9.53 -1.40 -12.31
CA LEU A 506 -8.71 -0.32 -11.73
C LEU A 506 -7.36 -0.12 -12.44
N PHE A 507 -7.15 -0.76 -13.60
CA PHE A 507 -5.83 -0.78 -14.25
C PHE A 507 -5.24 0.62 -14.46
N PRO A 508 -5.96 1.61 -15.03
CA PRO A 508 -5.40 2.94 -15.21
C PRO A 508 -4.95 3.59 -13.89
N GLN A 509 -5.75 3.45 -12.82
CA GLN A 509 -5.47 4.06 -11.53
C GLN A 509 -4.30 3.36 -10.84
N LEU A 510 -4.26 2.02 -10.88
CA LEU A 510 -3.15 1.24 -10.33
C LEU A 510 -1.84 1.55 -11.05
N LEU A 511 -1.85 1.55 -12.39
CA LEU A 511 -0.67 1.85 -13.20
C LEU A 511 -0.10 3.24 -12.87
N MET A 512 -0.95 4.26 -12.87
CA MET A 512 -0.48 5.63 -12.58
C MET A 512 0.00 5.79 -11.14
N THR A 513 -0.71 5.19 -10.17
CA THR A 513 -0.28 5.24 -8.76
C THR A 513 1.08 4.59 -8.56
N LEU A 514 1.34 3.44 -9.21
CA LEU A 514 2.62 2.75 -9.13
C LEU A 514 3.73 3.52 -9.86
N LEU A 515 3.47 4.14 -11.01
CA LEU A 515 4.46 4.99 -11.70
C LEU A 515 4.84 6.22 -10.86
N ILE A 516 3.86 6.85 -10.20
CA ILE A 516 4.11 7.95 -9.27
C ILE A 516 4.93 7.45 -8.08
N GLN A 517 4.60 6.27 -7.52
CA GLN A 517 5.39 5.67 -6.45
C GLN A 517 6.84 5.39 -6.88
N ILE A 518 7.06 4.92 -8.12
CA ILE A 518 8.40 4.77 -8.70
C ILE A 518 9.13 6.11 -8.66
N GLN A 519 8.54 7.19 -9.19
CA GLN A 519 9.14 8.53 -9.20
C GLN A 519 9.47 9.05 -7.79
N HIS A 520 8.62 8.75 -6.80
CA HIS A 520 8.86 9.12 -5.40
C HIS A 520 9.98 8.30 -4.76
N SER A 521 10.20 7.07 -5.24
CA SER A 521 11.18 6.12 -4.69
C SER A 521 12.57 6.20 -5.33
N VAL A 522 12.75 6.99 -6.40
CA VAL A 522 14.04 7.13 -7.09
C VAL A 522 15.09 7.69 -6.13
N GLY A 523 16.20 6.97 -5.98
CA GLY A 523 17.34 7.37 -5.16
C GLY A 523 17.17 7.14 -3.65
N LEU A 524 16.03 6.58 -3.20
CA LEU A 524 15.78 6.30 -1.78
C LEU A 524 16.25 4.90 -1.37
N THR A 525 16.81 4.84 -0.17
CA THR A 525 17.15 3.61 0.55
C THR A 525 16.18 3.39 1.72
N MET A 526 16.24 2.23 2.37
CA MET A 526 15.37 1.96 3.53
C MET A 526 15.66 2.88 4.74
N SER A 527 16.83 3.52 4.83
CA SER A 527 17.11 4.53 5.87
C SER A 527 16.37 5.86 5.66
N ASP A 528 15.93 6.12 4.43
CA ASP A 528 15.16 7.30 4.04
C ASP A 528 13.65 7.10 4.23
N VAL A 529 13.25 5.95 4.81
CA VAL A 529 11.87 5.61 5.14
C VAL A 529 11.64 5.84 6.64
N SER A 530 10.50 6.41 7.02
CA SER A 530 10.11 6.62 8.42
C SER A 530 9.59 5.32 9.06
N ILE A 531 10.51 4.39 9.33
CA ILE A 531 10.21 3.08 9.91
C ILE A 531 9.81 3.25 11.39
N PRO A 532 8.64 2.73 11.82
CA PRO A 532 8.23 2.73 13.23
C PRO A 532 9.22 1.96 14.13
N SER A 533 9.51 2.51 15.31
CA SER A 533 10.36 1.87 16.32
C SER A 533 9.79 0.52 16.77
N GLY A 534 10.64 -0.51 16.84
CA GLY A 534 10.24 -1.86 17.27
C GLY A 534 9.66 -2.75 16.17
N LEU A 535 9.52 -2.26 14.93
CA LEU A 535 9.01 -3.07 13.82
C LEU A 535 9.98 -4.21 13.44
N TYR A 536 11.28 -3.91 13.41
CA TYR A 536 12.35 -4.90 13.20
C TYR A 536 12.95 -5.23 14.56
N ALA A 537 12.44 -6.27 15.22
CA ALA A 537 12.95 -6.74 16.50
C ALA A 537 14.30 -7.46 16.31
N GLY A 538 15.42 -6.71 16.34
CA GLY A 538 16.78 -7.25 16.30
C GLY A 538 17.25 -7.80 14.93
N GLN A 539 16.40 -7.77 13.90
CA GLN A 539 16.80 -8.06 12.51
C GLN A 539 17.34 -6.79 11.85
N GLU A 540 18.49 -6.89 11.19
CA GLU A 540 19.01 -5.82 10.35
C GLU A 540 18.03 -5.53 9.20
N ILE A 541 17.76 -4.25 8.96
CA ILE A 541 16.94 -3.81 7.83
C ILE A 541 17.62 -4.34 6.56
N PRO A 542 16.89 -5.04 5.67
CA PRO A 542 17.48 -5.59 4.46
C PRO A 542 18.11 -4.47 3.61
N THR A 543 19.44 -4.45 3.57
CA THR A 543 20.23 -3.41 2.88
C THR A 543 20.13 -3.51 1.35
N GLU A 544 19.84 -4.71 0.83
CA GLU A 544 19.69 -4.97 -0.61
C GLU A 544 18.35 -4.48 -1.18
N VAL A 545 17.35 -4.25 -0.34
CA VAL A 545 15.98 -3.96 -0.78
C VAL A 545 15.70 -2.47 -0.71
N THR A 546 15.13 -1.91 -1.79
CA THR A 546 14.77 -0.48 -1.86
C THR A 546 13.28 -0.30 -2.11
N PRO A 547 12.66 0.82 -1.68
CA PRO A 547 11.29 1.18 -2.04
C PRO A 547 11.03 1.12 -3.55
N LEU A 548 12.03 1.49 -4.34
CA LEU A 548 12.00 1.48 -5.80
C LEU A 548 11.85 0.06 -6.37
N CYS A 549 12.53 -0.93 -5.78
CA CYS A 549 12.41 -2.33 -6.19
C CYS A 549 10.97 -2.82 -6.06
N PHE A 550 10.30 -2.55 -4.93
CA PHE A 550 8.89 -2.92 -4.73
C PHE A 550 7.97 -2.28 -5.77
N ALA A 551 8.12 -0.99 -6.02
CA ALA A 551 7.27 -0.26 -6.97
C ALA A 551 7.43 -0.77 -8.41
N ILE A 552 8.67 -1.12 -8.81
CA ILE A 552 8.94 -1.72 -10.12
C ILE A 552 8.36 -3.13 -10.21
N GLN A 553 8.55 -3.97 -9.19
CA GLN A 553 8.01 -5.34 -9.21
C GLN A 553 6.47 -5.34 -9.20
N ALA A 554 5.83 -4.44 -8.43
CA ALA A 554 4.40 -4.24 -8.47
C ALA A 554 3.92 -3.83 -9.88
N THR A 555 4.62 -2.90 -10.54
CA THR A 555 4.28 -2.43 -11.90
C THR A 555 4.45 -3.54 -12.94
N LYS A 556 5.57 -4.27 -12.89
CA LYS A 556 5.82 -5.45 -13.73
C LYS A 556 4.70 -6.47 -13.57
N THR A 557 4.38 -6.81 -12.33
CA THR A 557 3.33 -7.79 -12.00
C THR A 557 1.96 -7.31 -12.47
N LEU A 558 1.61 -6.03 -12.30
CA LEU A 558 0.36 -5.47 -12.81
C LEU A 558 0.21 -5.75 -14.31
N LEU A 559 1.22 -5.41 -15.12
CA LEU A 559 1.18 -5.63 -16.58
C LEU A 559 0.99 -7.10 -16.93
N LEU A 560 1.75 -8.00 -16.31
CA LEU A 560 1.65 -9.45 -16.59
C LEU A 560 0.27 -9.99 -16.20
N ARG A 561 -0.27 -9.55 -15.07
CA ARG A 561 -1.56 -10.04 -14.55
C ARG A 561 -2.75 -9.47 -15.32
N THR A 562 -2.65 -8.27 -15.87
CA THR A 562 -3.67 -7.68 -16.76
C THR A 562 -3.46 -7.98 -18.25
N LEU A 563 -2.69 -9.00 -18.59
CA LEU A 563 -2.44 -9.46 -19.97
C LEU A 563 -1.67 -8.47 -20.88
N CYS A 564 -1.01 -7.46 -20.31
CA CYS A 564 -0.17 -6.51 -21.04
C CYS A 564 1.26 -7.05 -21.28
N TRP A 565 1.36 -8.29 -21.79
CA TRP A 565 2.63 -8.99 -22.02
C TRP A 565 3.48 -8.33 -23.11
N GLN A 566 2.84 -7.76 -24.13
CA GLN A 566 3.54 -7.10 -25.24
C GLN A 566 4.19 -5.80 -24.78
N GLU A 567 3.48 -5.02 -23.96
CA GLU A 567 3.97 -3.80 -23.33
C GLU A 567 5.14 -4.10 -22.41
N PHE A 568 5.03 -5.16 -21.59
CA PHE A 568 6.13 -5.64 -20.77
C PHE A 568 7.36 -6.00 -21.61
N SER A 569 7.18 -6.72 -22.73
CA SER A 569 8.28 -7.09 -23.62
C SER A 569 8.94 -5.88 -24.29
N ILE A 570 8.16 -4.86 -24.67
CA ILE A 570 8.70 -3.60 -25.21
C ILE A 570 9.53 -2.88 -24.15
N MET A 571 9.08 -2.86 -22.90
CA MET A 571 9.83 -2.28 -21.78
C MET A 571 11.14 -3.04 -21.52
N GLU A 572 11.14 -4.38 -21.54
CA GLU A 572 12.38 -5.17 -21.40
C GLU A 572 13.35 -4.92 -22.57
N LYS A 573 12.87 -4.93 -23.82
CA LYS A 573 13.73 -4.78 -25.01
C LYS A 573 14.42 -3.43 -25.17
N ASN A 574 13.83 -2.37 -24.63
CA ASN A 574 14.34 -1.01 -24.75
C ASN A 574 14.90 -0.48 -23.42
N ASP A 575 15.26 -1.36 -22.50
CA ASP A 575 15.75 -1.02 -21.16
C ASP A 575 14.81 -0.05 -20.39
N GLY A 576 13.51 -0.12 -20.67
CA GLY A 576 12.50 0.78 -20.10
C GLY A 576 12.44 0.75 -18.58
N TRP A 577 12.71 -0.41 -17.97
CA TRP A 577 12.74 -0.56 -16.52
C TRP A 577 13.92 0.15 -15.88
N THR A 578 15.07 0.26 -16.57
CA THR A 578 16.23 1.02 -16.07
C THR A 578 15.99 2.52 -16.25
N LEU A 579 15.36 2.92 -17.35
CA LEU A 579 14.95 4.32 -17.57
C LEU A 579 14.02 4.84 -16.46
N LEU A 580 13.15 3.98 -15.92
CA LEU A 580 12.26 4.33 -14.80
C LEU A 580 12.99 4.54 -13.45
N ARG A 581 14.23 4.03 -13.29
CA ARG A 581 14.98 4.00 -12.02
C ARG A 581 15.83 5.24 -11.72
N GLY A 582 15.93 6.20 -12.64
CA GLY A 582 16.87 7.33 -12.50
C GLY A 582 16.34 8.66 -13.05
N GLU A 583 17.26 9.58 -13.36
CA GLU A 583 16.95 10.93 -13.86
C GLU A 583 16.17 10.93 -15.19
N CYS A 584 16.20 9.80 -15.91
CA CYS A 584 15.45 9.56 -17.14
C CYS A 584 14.05 8.97 -16.92
N HIS A 585 13.48 9.05 -15.71
CA HIS A 585 12.16 8.47 -15.40
C HIS A 585 11.09 8.80 -16.44
N LEU A 586 11.01 10.06 -16.86
CA LEU A 586 10.05 10.51 -17.88
C LEU A 586 10.21 9.76 -19.21
N GLN A 587 11.42 9.38 -19.60
CA GLN A 587 11.66 8.60 -20.82
C GLN A 587 11.10 7.18 -20.70
N GLY A 588 11.24 6.55 -19.52
CA GLY A 588 10.60 5.26 -19.23
C GLY A 588 9.07 5.36 -19.24
N VAL A 589 8.51 6.44 -18.67
CA VAL A 589 7.08 6.76 -18.71
C VAL A 589 6.59 6.92 -20.14
N PHE A 590 7.33 7.67 -20.98
CA PHE A 590 6.98 7.84 -22.39
C PHE A 590 6.99 6.52 -23.15
N LEU A 591 7.98 5.67 -22.91
CA LEU A 591 8.09 4.37 -23.54
C LEU A 591 6.89 3.47 -23.18
N LEU A 592 6.53 3.41 -21.90
CA LEU A 592 5.40 2.62 -21.44
C LEU A 592 4.07 3.14 -21.97
N ALA A 593 3.87 4.46 -21.99
CA ALA A 593 2.67 5.08 -22.54
C ALA A 593 2.51 4.78 -24.05
N ASN A 594 3.62 4.81 -24.82
CA ASN A 594 3.61 4.43 -26.22
C ASN A 594 3.33 2.93 -26.41
N ALA A 595 3.96 2.07 -25.60
CA ALA A 595 3.71 0.63 -25.66
C ALA A 595 2.24 0.31 -25.42
N LEU A 596 1.64 0.94 -24.39
CA LEU A 596 0.21 0.81 -24.09
C LEU A 596 -0.67 1.34 -25.22
N LEU A 597 -0.30 2.50 -25.81
CA LEU A 597 -1.02 3.06 -26.94
C LEU A 597 -0.98 2.16 -28.18
N GLU A 598 0.12 1.48 -28.44
CA GLU A 598 0.30 0.63 -29.63
C GLU A 598 -0.32 -0.76 -29.47
N ARG A 599 -0.33 -1.31 -28.25
CA ARG A 599 -0.72 -2.72 -28.00
C ARG A 599 -2.06 -2.86 -27.27
N SER A 600 -2.45 -1.90 -26.45
CA SER A 600 -3.68 -1.91 -25.65
C SER A 600 -4.47 -0.62 -25.75
N HIS A 601 -5.03 -0.35 -26.93
CA HIS A 601 -5.81 0.87 -27.21
C HIS A 601 -6.92 1.15 -26.18
N LEU A 602 -7.60 0.12 -25.66
CA LEU A 602 -8.66 0.28 -24.66
C LEU A 602 -8.11 0.85 -23.34
N PHE A 603 -7.00 0.32 -22.83
CA PHE A 603 -6.37 0.83 -21.61
C PHE A 603 -5.79 2.22 -21.83
N ALA A 604 -5.16 2.46 -22.99
CA ALA A 604 -4.66 3.78 -23.35
C ALA A 604 -5.78 4.83 -23.32
N CYS A 605 -6.92 4.56 -23.97
CA CYS A 605 -8.07 5.47 -23.98
C CYS A 605 -8.65 5.70 -22.57
N LYS A 606 -8.85 4.63 -21.78
CA LYS A 606 -9.33 4.75 -20.39
C LYS A 606 -8.38 5.56 -19.52
N THR A 607 -7.08 5.35 -19.67
CA THR A 607 -6.03 6.07 -18.94
C THR A 607 -6.02 7.55 -19.32
N MET A 608 -6.14 7.87 -20.61
CA MET A 608 -6.20 9.26 -21.08
C MET A 608 -7.35 10.04 -20.43
N TYR A 609 -8.57 9.49 -20.42
CA TYR A 609 -9.72 10.15 -19.80
C TYR A 609 -9.59 10.28 -18.28
N MET A 610 -9.05 9.25 -17.63
CA MET A 610 -8.82 9.25 -16.18
C MET A 610 -7.78 10.29 -15.76
N LEU A 611 -6.76 10.54 -16.58
CA LEU A 611 -5.70 11.51 -16.31
C LEU A 611 -6.15 12.98 -16.40
N VAL A 612 -7.14 13.32 -17.25
CA VAL A 612 -7.62 14.71 -17.43
C VAL A 612 -7.83 15.47 -16.10
N PRO A 613 -8.57 14.94 -15.11
CA PRO A 613 -8.73 15.58 -13.80
C PRO A 613 -7.53 15.43 -12.85
N LEU A 614 -6.60 14.50 -13.09
CA LEU A 614 -5.50 14.18 -12.18
C LEU A 614 -4.19 14.91 -12.50
N ILE A 615 -4.02 15.41 -13.73
CA ILE A 615 -2.79 16.06 -14.20
C ILE A 615 -2.33 17.24 -13.33
N ASN A 616 -3.26 17.94 -12.65
CA ASN A 616 -2.92 19.07 -11.76
C ASN A 616 -2.99 18.74 -10.27
N ARG A 617 -3.32 17.48 -9.91
CA ARG A 617 -3.43 17.06 -8.51
C ARG A 617 -2.08 16.57 -8.00
N GLY A 618 -1.89 16.65 -6.67
CA GLY A 618 -0.69 16.19 -5.99
C GLY A 618 0.52 17.10 -6.16
N ASN A 619 1.69 16.57 -5.79
CA ASN A 619 2.97 17.27 -5.86
C ASN A 619 3.55 17.33 -7.29
N ASP A 620 4.65 18.05 -7.47
CA ASP A 620 5.21 18.25 -8.82
C ASP A 620 5.71 16.95 -9.46
N LYS A 621 6.20 15.99 -8.64
CA LYS A 621 6.56 14.63 -9.11
C LYS A 621 5.34 13.89 -9.69
N HIS A 622 4.18 13.98 -9.03
CA HIS A 622 2.91 13.45 -9.52
C HIS A 622 2.55 14.12 -10.85
N LYS A 623 2.47 15.46 -10.86
CA LYS A 623 2.09 16.22 -12.06
C LYS A 623 2.99 15.90 -13.26
N LEU A 624 4.32 15.82 -13.07
CA LEU A 624 5.27 15.47 -14.12
C LEU A 624 5.03 14.08 -14.71
N THR A 625 4.84 13.08 -13.85
CA THR A 625 4.60 11.69 -14.28
C THR A 625 3.27 11.56 -15.03
N SER A 626 2.21 12.14 -14.48
CA SER A 626 0.87 12.16 -15.09
C SER A 626 0.83 12.92 -16.40
N ALA A 627 1.45 14.11 -16.46
CA ALA A 627 1.55 14.90 -17.68
C ALA A 627 2.39 14.17 -18.74
N GLY A 628 3.50 13.57 -18.33
CA GLY A 628 4.39 12.81 -19.22
C GLY A 628 3.68 11.62 -19.87
N PHE A 629 2.91 10.85 -19.09
CA PHE A 629 2.11 9.75 -19.63
C PHE A 629 1.00 10.27 -20.55
N PHE A 630 0.30 11.32 -20.13
CA PHE A 630 -0.83 11.90 -20.89
C PHE A 630 -0.43 12.39 -22.28
N VAL A 631 0.71 13.10 -22.42
CA VAL A 631 1.09 13.70 -23.70
C VAL A 631 1.40 12.67 -24.78
N GLU A 632 1.88 11.47 -24.42
CA GLU A 632 2.09 10.40 -25.41
C GLU A 632 0.75 9.81 -25.88
N LEU A 633 -0.25 9.73 -25.01
CA LEU A 633 -1.60 9.29 -25.36
C LEU A 633 -2.31 10.23 -26.34
N LEU A 634 -1.90 11.51 -26.42
CA LEU A 634 -2.45 12.48 -27.38
C LEU A 634 -2.22 12.08 -28.86
N ARG A 635 -1.33 11.12 -29.12
CA ARG A 635 -1.18 10.52 -30.46
C ARG A 635 -2.43 9.72 -30.88
N SER A 636 -3.25 9.26 -29.93
CA SER A 636 -4.52 8.57 -30.18
C SER A 636 -5.51 9.44 -30.97
N PRO A 637 -6.32 8.88 -31.89
CA PRO A 637 -7.37 9.64 -32.57
C PRO A 637 -8.44 10.18 -31.60
N VAL A 638 -8.57 9.60 -30.41
CA VAL A 638 -9.50 10.06 -29.37
C VAL A 638 -9.13 11.46 -28.84
N ALA A 639 -7.86 11.86 -28.98
CA ALA A 639 -7.40 13.20 -28.56
C ALA A 639 -8.15 14.34 -29.28
N ARG A 640 -8.70 14.09 -30.46
CA ARG A 640 -9.52 15.05 -31.24
C ARG A 640 -10.82 15.45 -30.53
N ARG A 641 -11.29 14.61 -29.60
CA ARG A 641 -12.52 14.86 -28.82
C ARG A 641 -12.25 15.60 -27.52
N LEU A 642 -10.99 15.86 -27.17
CA LEU A 642 -10.65 16.54 -25.93
C LEU A 642 -10.94 18.05 -26.05
N PRO A 643 -11.59 18.66 -25.05
CA PRO A 643 -11.73 20.11 -25.00
C PRO A 643 -10.37 20.82 -25.05
N ARG A 644 -10.33 22.01 -25.65
CA ARG A 644 -9.12 22.85 -25.74
C ARG A 644 -8.46 23.11 -24.38
N LEU A 645 -9.28 23.23 -23.33
CA LEU A 645 -8.84 23.42 -21.94
C LEU A 645 -7.87 22.33 -21.44
N TYR A 646 -8.02 21.10 -21.93
CA TYR A 646 -7.22 19.94 -21.52
C TYR A 646 -6.17 19.53 -22.57
N SER A 647 -6.11 20.24 -23.69
CA SER A 647 -5.17 19.98 -24.78
C SER A 647 -4.32 21.23 -25.07
N THR A 648 -4.63 22.00 -26.10
CA THR A 648 -3.77 23.11 -26.58
C THR A 648 -3.60 24.24 -25.56
N VAL A 649 -4.66 24.64 -24.84
CA VAL A 649 -4.57 25.68 -23.81
C VAL A 649 -3.69 25.21 -22.66
N ARG A 650 -3.84 23.95 -22.23
CA ARG A 650 -3.03 23.35 -21.17
C ARG A 650 -1.54 23.28 -21.57
N LEU A 651 -1.26 22.77 -22.76
CA LEU A 651 0.11 22.68 -23.25
C LEU A 651 0.74 24.06 -23.38
N LYS A 652 -0.02 25.08 -23.80
CA LYS A 652 0.43 26.47 -23.81
C LYS A 652 0.80 26.95 -22.40
N THR A 653 0.01 26.65 -21.37
CA THR A 653 0.36 27.03 -19.98
C THR A 653 1.67 26.40 -19.50
N TRP A 654 1.94 25.15 -19.88
CA TRP A 654 3.19 24.46 -19.50
C TRP A 654 4.43 24.96 -20.24
N LEU A 655 4.29 25.61 -21.40
CA LEU A 655 5.42 26.25 -22.08
C LEU A 655 5.98 27.45 -21.29
N TYR A 656 5.13 28.10 -20.49
CA TYR A 656 5.51 29.23 -19.63
C TYR A 656 5.91 28.81 -18.21
N ASP A 657 5.91 27.50 -17.90
CA ASP A 657 6.28 26.98 -16.59
C ASP A 657 7.78 27.20 -16.33
N GLU A 658 8.18 27.49 -15.09
CA GLU A 658 9.59 27.66 -14.72
C GLU A 658 10.37 26.35 -14.88
N ASN A 659 9.71 25.20 -14.69
CA ASN A 659 10.34 23.90 -14.80
C ASN A 659 10.49 23.49 -16.28
N LYS A 660 11.75 23.37 -16.70
CA LYS A 660 12.14 22.93 -18.06
C LYS A 660 11.51 21.59 -18.47
N LEU A 661 11.22 20.69 -17.53
CA LEU A 661 10.58 19.41 -17.81
C LEU A 661 9.14 19.58 -18.29
N PHE A 662 8.38 20.53 -17.72
CA PHE A 662 7.02 20.84 -18.21
C PHE A 662 7.06 21.42 -19.62
N LYS A 663 8.04 22.27 -19.94
CA LYS A 663 8.25 22.76 -21.32
C LYS A 663 8.52 21.61 -22.31
N ILE A 664 9.38 20.66 -21.93
CA ILE A 664 9.65 19.46 -22.76
C ILE A 664 8.38 18.63 -22.97
N ILE A 665 7.63 18.36 -21.89
CA ILE A 665 6.36 17.63 -21.94
C ILE A 665 5.35 18.36 -22.84
N ALA A 666 5.24 19.68 -22.71
CA ALA A 666 4.34 20.51 -23.50
C ALA A 666 4.63 20.44 -25.00
N LEU A 667 5.90 20.65 -25.39
CA LEU A 667 6.32 20.52 -26.79
C LEU A 667 6.09 19.10 -27.32
N ARG A 668 6.37 18.08 -26.49
CA ARG A 668 6.12 16.69 -26.87
C ARG A 668 4.62 16.42 -27.12
N GLY A 669 3.75 16.94 -26.26
CA GLY A 669 2.30 16.89 -26.45
C GLY A 669 1.83 17.63 -27.71
N LEU A 670 2.36 18.82 -27.96
CA LEU A 670 2.07 19.59 -29.18
C LEU A 670 2.49 18.81 -30.42
N ARG A 671 3.68 18.20 -30.42
CA ARG A 671 4.16 17.33 -31.52
C ARG A 671 3.19 16.19 -31.81
N ASN A 672 2.62 15.58 -30.76
CA ASN A 672 1.66 14.50 -30.91
C ASN A 672 0.31 15.01 -31.45
N LEU A 673 -0.12 16.21 -31.06
CA LEU A 673 -1.37 16.84 -31.54
C LEU A 673 -1.29 17.33 -33.00
N VAL A 674 -0.14 17.82 -33.48
CA VAL A 674 0.04 18.33 -34.86
C VAL A 674 -0.30 17.28 -35.93
N ARG A 675 -0.20 16.00 -35.56
CA ARG A 675 -0.58 14.86 -36.42
C ARG A 675 -2.08 14.82 -36.72
N HIS A 676 -2.93 15.39 -35.87
CA HIS A 676 -4.36 15.50 -36.09
C HIS A 676 -4.68 16.79 -36.85
N ARG A 677 -5.28 16.65 -38.03
CA ARG A 677 -5.57 17.78 -38.92
C ARG A 677 -6.52 18.79 -38.28
N GLU A 678 -7.47 18.29 -37.50
CA GLU A 678 -8.53 19.04 -36.83
C GLU A 678 -7.98 19.99 -35.75
N MET A 679 -6.86 19.62 -35.12
CA MET A 679 -6.25 20.41 -34.04
C MET A 679 -5.26 21.46 -34.56
N ARG A 680 -4.98 21.51 -35.88
CA ARG A 680 -3.95 22.40 -36.43
C ARG A 680 -4.25 23.87 -36.25
N GLU A 681 -5.51 24.29 -36.42
CA GLU A 681 -5.90 25.68 -36.20
C GLU A 681 -5.72 26.08 -34.74
N ASP A 682 -6.05 25.19 -33.81
CA ASP A 682 -5.85 25.42 -32.38
C ASP A 682 -4.36 25.55 -32.05
N ILE A 683 -3.51 24.74 -32.68
CA ILE A 683 -2.05 24.79 -32.50
C ILE A 683 -1.44 26.06 -33.09
N LYS A 684 -2.00 26.62 -34.18
CA LYS A 684 -1.54 27.91 -34.72
C LYS A 684 -1.57 29.02 -33.67
N SER A 685 -2.55 29.02 -32.78
CA SER A 685 -2.62 29.98 -31.66
C SER A 685 -1.46 29.87 -30.66
N VAL A 686 -0.72 28.75 -30.66
CA VAL A 686 0.40 28.46 -29.77
C VAL A 686 1.75 28.64 -30.48
N VAL A 687 1.78 28.83 -31.80
CA VAL A 687 3.01 29.01 -32.59
C VAL A 687 3.92 30.12 -32.06
N PRO A 688 3.43 31.30 -31.64
CA PRO A 688 4.29 32.31 -31.02
C PRO A 688 5.06 31.79 -29.80
N CYS A 689 4.40 31.01 -28.94
CA CYS A 689 5.03 30.39 -27.76
C CYS A 689 6.08 29.33 -28.15
N ILE A 690 5.85 28.61 -29.25
CA ILE A 690 6.83 27.64 -29.79
C ILE A 690 8.05 28.37 -30.35
N LEU A 691 7.86 29.54 -30.97
CA LEU A 691 8.96 30.38 -31.45
C LEU A 691 9.79 30.93 -30.29
N GLU A 692 9.15 31.36 -29.20
CA GLU A 692 9.85 31.76 -27.96
C GLU A 692 10.74 30.62 -27.42
N SER A 693 10.27 29.37 -27.53
CA SER A 693 11.02 28.18 -27.10
C SER A 693 12.31 27.92 -27.90
N LEU A 694 12.51 28.58 -29.05
CA LEU A 694 13.76 28.48 -29.82
C LEU A 694 14.94 29.21 -29.18
N HIS A 695 14.67 30.13 -28.25
CA HIS A 695 15.69 30.89 -27.52
C HIS A 695 16.18 30.18 -26.24
N GLU A 696 15.69 28.98 -25.98
CA GLU A 696 15.99 28.24 -24.75
C GLU A 696 17.41 27.67 -24.70
N SER A 697 17.94 27.60 -23.48
CA SER A 697 19.28 27.04 -23.21
C SER A 697 19.32 25.52 -23.36
N ASP A 698 18.21 24.82 -23.09
CA ASP A 698 18.12 23.36 -23.20
C ASP A 698 17.95 22.93 -24.66
N GLU A 699 18.90 22.16 -25.17
CA GLU A 699 18.91 21.69 -26.55
C GLU A 699 17.66 20.87 -26.91
N ARG A 700 17.13 20.08 -25.97
CA ARG A 700 15.97 19.21 -26.22
C ARG A 700 14.72 20.04 -26.51
N ILE A 701 14.56 21.17 -25.83
CA ILE A 701 13.43 22.09 -26.02
C ILE A 701 13.50 22.69 -27.42
N VAL A 702 14.67 23.24 -27.80
CA VAL A 702 14.86 23.87 -29.12
C VAL A 702 14.65 22.86 -30.25
N LEU A 703 15.21 21.66 -30.13
CA LEU A 703 15.04 20.61 -31.14
C LEU A 703 13.58 20.16 -31.28
N LEU A 704 12.84 20.01 -30.17
CA LEU A 704 11.41 19.69 -30.22
C LEU A 704 10.59 20.81 -30.87
N ALA A 705 10.90 22.07 -30.55
CA ALA A 705 10.26 23.22 -31.17
C ALA A 705 10.50 23.25 -32.69
N ILE A 706 11.74 23.05 -33.15
CA ILE A 706 12.08 22.97 -34.58
C ILE A 706 11.30 21.83 -35.26
N GLN A 707 11.23 20.64 -34.65
CA GLN A 707 10.48 19.50 -35.20
C GLN A 707 8.99 19.80 -35.39
N ILE A 708 8.38 20.52 -34.45
CA ILE A 708 6.97 20.93 -34.53
C ILE A 708 6.77 21.95 -35.65
N LEU A 709 7.62 22.98 -35.69
CA LEU A 709 7.56 24.03 -36.71
C LEU A 709 7.78 23.46 -38.12
N MET A 710 8.66 22.46 -38.28
CA MET A 710 8.84 21.74 -39.55
C MET A 710 7.54 21.10 -40.05
N GLN A 711 6.68 20.59 -39.16
CA GLN A 711 5.40 19.99 -39.53
C GLN A 711 4.33 21.05 -39.85
N LEU A 712 4.44 22.24 -39.26
CA LEU A 712 3.50 23.34 -39.41
C LEU A 712 3.85 24.31 -40.54
N VAL A 713 5.11 24.34 -41.02
CA VAL A 713 5.65 25.37 -41.92
C VAL A 713 4.77 25.68 -43.14
N LYS A 714 4.14 24.66 -43.75
CA LYS A 714 3.27 24.83 -44.93
C LYS A 714 1.91 25.47 -44.63
N THR A 715 1.54 25.55 -43.35
CA THR A 715 0.25 26.05 -42.88
C THR A 715 0.34 27.43 -42.24
N LEU A 716 1.55 27.96 -42.07
CA LEU A 716 1.81 29.29 -41.50
C LEU A 716 1.58 30.39 -42.55
N ASP A 717 1.22 31.58 -42.08
CA ASP A 717 1.13 32.80 -42.88
C ASP A 717 2.50 33.45 -43.09
N SER A 718 2.58 34.36 -44.06
CA SER A 718 3.84 34.97 -44.52
C SER A 718 4.53 35.80 -43.43
N THR A 719 3.76 36.47 -42.57
CA THR A 719 4.27 37.25 -41.43
C THR A 719 4.92 36.35 -40.36
N THR A 720 4.27 35.24 -39.99
CA THR A 720 4.83 34.26 -39.04
C THR A 720 6.03 33.52 -39.64
N LEU A 721 6.01 33.23 -40.94
CA LEU A 721 7.19 32.68 -41.63
C LEU A 721 8.37 33.66 -41.59
N ALA A 722 8.14 34.95 -41.84
CA ALA A 722 9.19 35.96 -41.78
C ALA A 722 9.77 36.11 -40.37
N SER A 723 8.93 36.16 -39.33
CA SER A 723 9.39 36.24 -37.94
C SER A 723 10.18 34.99 -37.52
N MET A 724 9.70 33.81 -37.89
CA MET A 724 10.41 32.56 -37.67
C MET A 724 11.76 32.53 -38.40
N MET A 725 11.83 32.96 -39.66
CA MET A 725 13.08 33.00 -40.42
C MET A 725 14.11 33.95 -39.78
N LYS A 726 13.67 35.08 -39.23
CA LYS A 726 14.54 35.98 -38.46
C LYS A 726 15.12 35.31 -37.21
N ILE A 727 14.31 34.55 -36.48
CA ILE A 727 14.76 33.80 -35.28
C ILE A 727 15.71 32.67 -35.69
N LEU A 728 15.40 31.92 -36.75
CA LEU A 728 16.25 30.82 -37.21
C LEU A 728 17.61 31.31 -37.73
N PHE A 729 17.64 32.49 -38.35
CA PHE A 729 18.88 33.10 -38.81
C PHE A 729 19.87 33.36 -37.66
N SER A 730 19.38 33.78 -36.48
CA SER A 730 20.27 33.96 -35.31
C SER A 730 20.82 32.64 -34.77
N LEU A 731 20.14 31.51 -35.02
CA LEU A 731 20.56 30.17 -34.62
C LEU A 731 21.58 29.51 -35.57
N PHE A 732 21.87 30.10 -36.74
CA PHE A 732 22.92 29.57 -37.63
C PHE A 732 24.30 29.62 -36.97
N GLY A 733 24.51 30.56 -36.05
CA GLY A 733 25.75 30.66 -35.27
C GLY A 733 25.77 29.86 -33.96
N ASP A 734 24.79 28.99 -33.70
CA ASP A 734 24.71 28.24 -32.45
C ASP A 734 25.85 27.22 -32.34
N VAL A 735 26.40 27.09 -31.12
CA VAL A 735 27.51 26.17 -30.82
C VAL A 735 27.05 24.71 -30.88
N ARG A 736 25.76 24.46 -30.64
CA ARG A 736 25.16 23.12 -30.64
C ARG A 736 24.91 22.68 -32.07
N HIS A 737 25.72 21.75 -32.58
CA HIS A 737 25.67 21.28 -33.96
C HIS A 737 24.28 20.78 -34.41
N GLY A 738 23.52 20.15 -33.50
CA GLY A 738 22.15 19.72 -33.78
C GLY A 738 21.24 20.89 -34.12
N ILE A 739 21.18 21.91 -33.27
CA ILE A 739 20.34 23.10 -33.47
C ILE A 739 20.78 23.88 -34.70
N HIS A 740 22.08 24.05 -34.89
CA HIS A 740 22.64 24.70 -36.07
C HIS A 740 22.12 24.02 -37.35
N ARG A 741 22.28 22.70 -37.47
CA ARG A 741 21.81 21.95 -38.65
C ARG A 741 20.29 22.01 -38.82
N PHE A 742 19.52 21.77 -37.76
CA PHE A 742 18.06 21.68 -37.86
C PHE A 742 17.41 23.05 -38.06
N SER A 743 18.01 24.14 -37.56
CA SER A 743 17.54 25.51 -37.82
C SER A 743 17.71 25.90 -39.29
N MET A 744 18.85 25.56 -39.92
CA MET A 744 19.05 25.70 -41.37
C MET A 744 18.03 24.90 -42.18
N THR A 745 17.79 23.66 -41.76
CA THR A 745 16.80 22.78 -42.41
C THR A 745 15.40 23.41 -42.39
N LEU A 746 14.98 23.93 -41.23
CA LEU A 746 13.70 24.61 -41.09
C LEU A 746 13.66 25.93 -41.87
N PHE A 747 14.75 26.70 -41.89
CA PHE A 747 14.86 27.93 -42.67
C PHE A 747 14.66 27.65 -44.16
N GLY A 748 15.35 26.66 -44.72
CA GLY A 748 15.17 26.26 -46.12
C GLY A 748 13.75 25.73 -46.40
N ALA A 749 13.15 24.99 -45.46
CA ALA A 749 11.75 24.58 -45.58
C ALA A 749 10.79 25.78 -45.59
N SER A 750 11.10 26.83 -44.84
CA SER A 750 10.33 28.08 -44.78
C SER A 750 10.40 28.84 -46.10
N VAL A 751 11.60 28.99 -46.68
CA VAL A 751 11.80 29.57 -48.02
C VAL A 751 10.94 28.85 -49.06
N LYS A 752 10.89 27.52 -49.01
CA LYS A 752 10.10 26.70 -49.94
C LYS A 752 8.60 26.81 -49.71
N ALA A 753 8.14 27.08 -48.49
CA ALA A 753 6.73 27.17 -48.13
C ALA A 753 6.09 28.52 -48.50
N VAL A 754 6.90 29.56 -48.70
CA VAL A 754 6.43 30.91 -49.05
C VAL A 754 5.69 30.91 -50.39
N LYS A 755 4.47 31.47 -50.39
CA LYS A 755 3.66 31.62 -51.60
C LYS A 755 4.28 32.66 -52.54
N CYS A 756 4.06 32.50 -53.85
CA CYS A 756 4.59 33.43 -54.86
C CYS A 756 4.15 34.88 -54.67
N THR A 757 2.97 35.11 -54.08
CA THR A 757 2.43 36.45 -53.78
C THR A 757 3.19 37.16 -52.67
N ASP A 758 3.81 36.42 -51.75
CA ASP A 758 4.34 36.94 -50.49
C ASP A 758 5.88 37.00 -50.49
N LYS A 759 6.50 36.79 -51.65
CA LYS A 759 7.97 36.69 -51.78
C LYS A 759 8.70 37.91 -51.22
N LYS A 760 8.15 39.11 -51.44
CA LYS A 760 8.74 40.38 -50.98
C LYS A 760 8.90 40.45 -49.46
N CYS A 761 8.02 39.79 -48.69
CA CYS A 761 8.03 39.86 -47.22
C CYS A 761 9.24 39.13 -46.60
N VAL A 762 9.73 38.08 -47.27
CA VAL A 762 10.85 37.25 -46.80
C VAL A 762 12.14 37.46 -47.59
N GLU A 763 12.08 38.19 -48.71
CA GLU A 763 13.21 38.39 -49.64
C GLU A 763 14.45 38.93 -48.93
N ASN A 764 14.29 39.93 -48.05
CA ASN A 764 15.41 40.49 -47.28
C ASN A 764 16.06 39.45 -46.37
N HIS A 765 15.27 38.64 -45.67
CA HIS A 765 15.81 37.56 -44.81
C HIS A 765 16.55 36.50 -45.63
N VAL A 766 16.06 36.19 -46.84
CA VAL A 766 16.77 35.29 -47.76
C VAL A 766 18.10 35.90 -48.19
N LEU A 767 18.12 37.17 -48.60
CA LEU A 767 19.34 37.87 -49.00
C LEU A 767 20.38 37.93 -47.87
N GLU A 768 19.96 38.26 -46.65
CA GLU A 768 20.83 38.29 -45.46
C GLU A 768 21.41 36.90 -45.13
N SER A 769 20.66 35.82 -45.41
CA SER A 769 21.10 34.45 -45.13
C SER A 769 22.16 33.91 -46.08
N LEU A 770 22.32 34.48 -47.27
CA LEU A 770 23.15 33.91 -48.33
C LEU A 770 24.65 33.87 -47.99
N VAL A 771 25.17 34.94 -47.39
CA VAL A 771 26.60 35.02 -47.04
C VAL A 771 26.93 34.03 -45.90
N PRO A 772 26.18 33.99 -44.78
CA PRO A 772 26.39 32.97 -43.76
C PRO A 772 26.25 31.54 -44.31
N LEU A 773 25.25 31.24 -45.12
CA LEU A 773 25.10 29.91 -45.73
C LEU A 773 26.28 29.55 -46.63
N LEU A 774 26.82 30.50 -47.40
CA LEU A 774 28.03 30.28 -48.18
C LEU A 774 29.23 29.94 -47.28
N LEU A 775 29.41 30.63 -46.16
CA LEU A 775 30.49 30.34 -45.22
C LEU A 775 30.31 28.96 -44.58
N PHE A 776 29.11 28.65 -44.09
CA PHE A 776 28.82 27.34 -43.50
C PHE A 776 28.83 26.19 -44.52
N SER A 777 28.81 26.47 -45.83
CA SER A 777 29.04 25.43 -46.85
C SER A 777 30.45 24.83 -46.80
N GLN A 778 31.37 25.52 -46.11
CA GLN A 778 32.76 25.14 -45.88
C GLN A 778 33.03 24.78 -44.41
N ASP A 779 31.98 24.52 -43.62
CA ASP A 779 32.11 24.12 -42.23
C ASP A 779 32.85 22.77 -42.11
N ASP A 780 33.67 22.62 -41.08
CA ASP A 780 34.41 21.38 -40.80
C ASP A 780 33.46 20.18 -40.56
N ASN A 781 32.25 20.46 -40.07
CA ASN A 781 31.20 19.46 -39.94
C ASN A 781 30.48 19.25 -41.27
N ASP A 782 30.80 18.13 -41.94
CA ASP A 782 30.25 17.77 -43.26
C ASP A 782 28.71 17.74 -43.30
N GLU A 783 28.02 17.40 -42.19
CA GLU A 783 26.56 17.41 -42.14
C GLU A 783 25.98 18.84 -42.17
N ILE A 784 26.65 19.80 -41.52
CA ILE A 784 26.28 21.23 -41.57
C ILE A 784 26.60 21.78 -42.96
N ALA A 785 27.78 21.49 -43.50
CA ALA A 785 28.19 21.92 -44.82
C ALA A 785 27.26 21.43 -45.94
N LYS A 786 26.82 20.18 -45.87
CA LYS A 786 25.80 19.62 -46.78
C LYS A 786 24.46 20.34 -46.67
N GLU A 787 23.91 20.49 -45.46
CA GLU A 787 22.61 21.16 -45.30
C GLU A 787 22.68 22.63 -45.71
N SER A 788 23.79 23.33 -45.42
CA SER A 788 23.98 24.71 -45.84
C SER A 788 23.97 24.85 -47.36
N ARG A 789 24.72 24.00 -48.11
CA ARG A 789 24.68 23.97 -49.59
C ARG A 789 23.28 23.72 -50.13
N ARG A 790 22.54 22.80 -49.50
CA ARG A 790 21.15 22.51 -49.87
C ARG A 790 20.24 23.71 -49.66
N VAL A 791 20.32 24.39 -48.50
CA VAL A 791 19.51 25.57 -48.20
C VAL A 791 19.89 26.74 -49.10
N LEU A 792 21.17 26.92 -49.40
CA LEU A 792 21.66 27.91 -50.37
C LEU A 792 21.07 27.69 -51.76
N THR A 793 20.96 26.42 -52.19
CA THR A 793 20.29 26.04 -53.45
C THR A 793 18.82 26.46 -53.44
N LEU A 794 18.11 26.22 -52.34
CA LEU A 794 16.70 26.61 -52.18
C LEU A 794 16.53 28.14 -52.22
N CYS A 795 17.44 28.88 -51.60
CA CYS A 795 17.45 30.34 -51.62
C CYS A 795 17.70 30.88 -53.04
N ALA A 796 18.67 30.31 -53.77
CA ALA A 796 18.93 30.67 -55.16
C ALA A 796 17.75 30.36 -56.08
N GLN A 797 17.08 29.21 -55.90
CA GLN A 797 15.86 28.87 -56.62
C GLN A 797 14.73 29.87 -56.33
N PHE A 798 14.57 30.27 -55.06
CA PHE A 798 13.57 31.24 -54.65
C PHE A 798 13.74 32.59 -55.33
N LEU A 799 15.00 33.06 -55.41
CA LEU A 799 15.43 34.31 -56.06
C LEU A 799 15.57 34.20 -57.59
N LYS A 800 15.43 32.98 -58.14
CA LYS A 800 15.66 32.65 -59.57
C LYS A 800 17.10 32.93 -60.03
N TRP A 801 18.08 32.76 -59.16
CA TRP A 801 19.50 32.94 -59.46
C TRP A 801 20.15 31.63 -59.90
N LYS A 802 21.12 31.73 -60.81
CA LYS A 802 22.01 30.63 -61.19
C LYS A 802 23.34 30.81 -60.47
N LEU A 803 23.53 30.10 -59.36
CA LEU A 803 24.79 30.12 -58.61
C LEU A 803 25.93 29.50 -59.44
N PRO A 804 27.17 30.04 -59.35
CA PRO A 804 28.36 29.43 -59.94
C PRO A 804 28.54 27.98 -59.46
N ARG A 805 29.13 27.11 -60.30
CA ARG A 805 29.33 25.69 -59.95
C ARG A 805 30.29 25.52 -58.78
N GLU A 806 31.22 26.48 -58.66
CA GLU A 806 32.24 26.60 -57.62
C GLU A 806 31.63 26.69 -56.20
N VAL A 807 30.40 27.22 -56.07
CA VAL A 807 29.67 27.31 -54.79
C VAL A 807 29.29 25.93 -54.23
N TYR A 808 29.18 24.92 -55.09
CA TYR A 808 28.82 23.56 -54.71
C TYR A 808 30.04 22.66 -54.50
N CYS A 809 31.25 23.20 -54.65
CA CYS A 809 32.48 22.44 -54.48
C CYS A 809 32.62 21.96 -53.02
N LYS A 810 33.15 20.73 -52.86
CA LYS A 810 33.50 20.19 -51.54
C LYS A 810 34.93 20.55 -51.14
N ASP A 811 35.78 20.88 -52.10
CA ASP A 811 37.15 21.30 -51.82
C ASP A 811 37.09 22.63 -51.06
N PRO A 812 37.91 22.81 -50.02
CA PRO A 812 37.98 24.07 -49.30
C PRO A 812 38.25 25.22 -50.26
N LEU A 813 37.38 26.24 -50.22
CA LEU A 813 37.44 27.39 -51.13
C LEU A 813 38.83 28.02 -51.22
N TYR A 814 39.60 28.05 -50.12
CA TYR A 814 40.96 28.62 -50.08
C TYR A 814 41.99 27.91 -50.98
N ILE A 815 41.76 26.66 -51.39
CA ILE A 815 42.70 25.88 -52.22
C ILE A 815 42.70 26.38 -53.69
N LYS A 816 41.65 27.08 -54.13
CA LYS A 816 41.49 27.54 -55.53
C LYS A 816 41.11 29.04 -55.57
N PRO A 817 42.09 29.97 -55.48
CA PRO A 817 41.84 31.42 -55.40
C PRO A 817 40.97 31.97 -56.54
N ASN A 818 41.12 31.41 -57.75
CA ASN A 818 40.31 31.76 -58.91
C ASN A 818 38.82 31.40 -58.77
N GLU A 819 38.50 30.32 -58.07
CA GLU A 819 37.12 29.89 -57.80
C GLU A 819 36.46 30.78 -56.74
N VAL A 820 37.18 31.08 -55.64
CA VAL A 820 36.74 32.05 -54.61
C VAL A 820 36.43 33.40 -55.23
N ARG A 821 37.33 33.89 -56.06
CA ARG A 821 37.15 35.17 -56.74
C ARG A 821 35.89 35.18 -57.61
N ARG A 822 35.60 34.12 -58.37
CA ARG A 822 34.36 34.04 -59.17
C ARG A 822 33.12 34.09 -58.30
N VAL A 823 33.13 33.38 -57.17
CA VAL A 823 32.03 33.39 -56.19
C VAL A 823 31.86 34.78 -55.56
N CYS A 824 32.94 35.42 -55.09
CA CYS A 824 32.91 36.76 -54.52
C CYS A 824 32.43 37.81 -55.53
N LYS A 825 32.92 37.79 -56.78
CA LYS A 825 32.44 38.67 -57.86
C LYS A 825 30.93 38.52 -58.08
N PHE A 826 30.43 37.28 -58.07
CA PHE A 826 29.02 36.98 -58.25
C PHE A 826 28.17 37.55 -57.11
N PHE A 827 28.52 37.29 -55.85
CA PHE A 827 27.75 37.79 -54.70
C PHE A 827 27.84 39.32 -54.53
N VAL A 828 29.02 39.93 -54.75
CA VAL A 828 29.17 41.40 -54.72
C VAL A 828 28.36 42.07 -55.83
N TRP A 829 28.40 41.52 -57.05
CA TRP A 829 27.59 42.02 -58.17
C TRP A 829 26.10 41.99 -57.83
N ILE A 830 25.61 40.94 -57.19
CA ILE A 830 24.20 40.79 -56.87
C ILE A 830 23.77 41.64 -55.67
N LEU A 831 24.55 41.69 -54.59
CA LEU A 831 24.26 42.57 -53.45
C LEU A 831 24.22 44.04 -53.90
N SER A 832 25.10 44.45 -54.84
CA SER A 832 25.06 45.80 -55.43
C SER A 832 23.82 46.10 -56.28
N LYS A 833 23.08 45.07 -56.72
CA LYS A 833 21.91 45.18 -57.59
C LYS A 833 20.58 45.16 -56.81
N TYR A 834 20.55 44.55 -55.63
CA TYR A 834 19.32 44.28 -54.86
C TYR A 834 19.24 45.02 -53.52
N VAL A 835 20.34 45.61 -53.02
CA VAL A 835 20.28 46.47 -51.85
C VAL A 835 19.87 47.88 -52.30
N ASP A 836 18.79 48.40 -51.73
CA ASP A 836 18.27 49.74 -52.01
C ASP A 836 19.36 50.78 -51.67
N PRO A 837 19.70 51.74 -52.55
CA PRO A 837 20.78 52.70 -52.31
C PRO A 837 20.58 53.56 -51.05
N SER A 838 19.34 53.62 -50.55
CA SER A 838 18.89 54.29 -49.32
C SER A 838 19.15 53.49 -48.04
N GLU A 839 19.13 52.14 -48.07
CA GLU A 839 19.48 51.31 -46.89
C GLU A 839 21.00 51.19 -46.70
N LEU A 840 21.76 51.24 -47.79
CA LEU A 840 23.23 51.38 -47.76
C LEU A 840 23.71 52.67 -47.10
N LYS A 841 22.84 53.68 -46.96
CA LYS A 841 23.14 54.94 -46.24
C LYS A 841 23.03 54.83 -44.73
N MET A 842 22.24 53.90 -44.16
CA MET A 842 22.03 53.81 -42.70
C MET A 842 22.99 52.86 -41.99
N LYS A 843 23.61 51.90 -42.70
CA LYS A 843 24.60 50.98 -42.12
C LYS A 843 25.99 51.37 -42.65
N GLY A 844 26.76 52.09 -41.84
CA GLY A 844 28.10 52.62 -42.17
C GLY A 844 28.91 51.69 -43.08
N THR A 845 29.18 52.17 -44.30
CA THR A 845 29.85 51.43 -45.40
C THR A 845 31.38 51.59 -45.37
N ASP A 846 31.92 52.29 -44.38
CA ASP A 846 33.35 52.63 -44.27
C ASP A 846 34.27 51.40 -44.16
N TRP A 847 33.78 50.29 -43.59
CA TRP A 847 34.54 49.04 -43.50
C TRP A 847 34.58 48.27 -44.83
N ILE A 848 33.50 48.31 -45.62
CA ILE A 848 33.48 47.73 -46.97
C ILE A 848 34.45 48.51 -47.86
N GLU A 849 34.52 49.83 -47.70
CA GLU A 849 35.48 50.66 -48.42
C GLU A 849 36.94 50.38 -48.00
N ASN A 850 37.21 50.16 -46.71
CA ASN A 850 38.54 49.82 -46.21
C ASN A 850 39.00 48.42 -46.65
N ASP A 851 38.15 47.40 -46.58
CA ASP A 851 38.47 46.04 -47.04
C ASP A 851 38.63 46.01 -48.58
N LEU A 852 37.83 46.78 -49.32
CA LEU A 852 38.02 46.94 -50.77
C LEU A 852 39.30 47.73 -51.10
N ARG A 853 39.77 48.65 -50.24
CA ARG A 853 41.05 49.35 -50.42
C ARG A 853 42.25 48.43 -50.18
N GLU A 854 42.17 47.48 -49.26
CA GLU A 854 43.19 46.44 -49.11
C GLU A 854 43.24 45.55 -50.37
N LEU A 855 42.08 45.22 -50.95
CA LEU A 855 41.99 44.47 -52.21
C LEU A 855 42.47 45.25 -53.46
N LEU A 856 42.69 46.57 -53.37
CA LEU A 856 43.38 47.36 -54.40
C LEU A 856 44.90 47.15 -54.40
N GLN A 857 45.47 46.70 -53.29
CA GLN A 857 46.90 46.41 -53.12
C GLN A 857 47.22 44.94 -53.46
N ASP A 858 46.20 44.14 -53.76
CA ASP A 858 46.33 42.72 -54.06
C ASP A 858 47.21 42.48 -55.31
N PRO A 859 48.17 41.53 -55.27
CA PRO A 859 49.08 41.26 -56.39
C PRO A 859 48.34 40.82 -57.66
N GLU A 860 47.08 40.38 -57.54
CA GLU A 860 46.31 39.81 -58.61
C GLU A 860 45.43 40.88 -59.34
N PRO A 861 45.73 41.27 -60.60
CA PRO A 861 45.17 42.44 -61.29
C PRO A 861 43.63 42.51 -61.36
N SER A 862 42.99 41.35 -61.41
CA SER A 862 41.53 41.22 -61.52
C SER A 862 40.76 41.43 -60.22
N LEU A 863 41.42 41.39 -59.06
CA LEU A 863 40.84 41.84 -57.78
C LEU A 863 40.91 43.36 -57.70
N ARG A 864 42.02 43.96 -58.10
CA ARG A 864 42.19 45.42 -58.14
C ARG A 864 41.16 46.13 -59.03
N ILE A 865 40.82 45.53 -60.19
CA ILE A 865 39.80 46.09 -61.11
C ILE A 865 38.39 46.04 -60.51
N ILE A 866 38.11 45.08 -59.63
CA ILE A 866 36.77 44.89 -59.07
C ILE A 866 36.62 45.61 -57.75
N ALA A 867 37.67 45.61 -56.95
CA ALA A 867 37.85 46.51 -55.83
C ALA A 867 37.66 47.96 -56.31
N SER A 868 38.29 48.39 -57.41
CA SER A 868 38.14 49.75 -57.94
C SER A 868 36.73 50.06 -58.48
N GLN A 869 36.09 49.13 -59.19
CA GLN A 869 34.72 49.30 -59.67
C GLN A 869 33.67 49.29 -58.55
N ALA A 870 33.89 48.52 -57.48
CA ALA A 870 33.04 48.48 -56.30
C ALA A 870 33.24 49.73 -55.42
N LEU A 871 34.49 50.15 -55.17
CA LEU A 871 34.82 51.40 -54.47
C LEU A 871 34.21 52.61 -55.15
N PHE A 872 34.34 52.70 -56.47
CA PHE A 872 33.79 53.82 -57.26
C PHE A 872 32.26 53.94 -57.14
N ARG A 873 31.56 52.85 -56.89
CA ARG A 873 30.09 52.84 -56.69
C ARG A 873 29.68 53.15 -55.26
N ILE A 874 30.50 52.76 -54.28
CA ILE A 874 30.27 53.00 -52.84
C ILE A 874 30.58 54.45 -52.46
N GLN A 875 31.70 55.01 -52.96
CA GLN A 875 32.12 56.39 -52.70
C GLN A 875 31.14 57.47 -53.19
N ARG A 876 30.20 57.11 -54.08
CA ARG A 876 29.18 58.03 -54.60
C ARG A 876 28.03 58.28 -53.61
N VAL A 877 27.97 57.58 -52.47
CA VAL A 877 26.76 57.52 -51.62
C VAL A 877 26.97 57.94 -50.15
N GLY A 878 28.21 58.02 -49.63
CA GLY A 878 28.47 58.23 -48.19
C GLY A 878 28.99 59.63 -47.81
N SER A 879 28.21 60.38 -47.04
CA SER A 879 28.71 61.48 -46.20
C SER A 879 28.12 61.39 -44.79
N GLN A 880 28.99 61.04 -43.85
CA GLN A 880 28.94 61.20 -42.38
C GLN A 880 28.19 60.17 -41.48
N PRO A 881 28.71 59.94 -40.24
CA PRO A 881 28.72 58.62 -39.60
C PRO A 881 27.97 58.56 -38.24
N GLU A 882 27.71 57.35 -37.72
CA GLU A 882 28.30 56.82 -36.47
C GLU A 882 27.60 55.56 -35.88
N GLU A 883 28.44 54.74 -35.22
CA GLU A 883 28.18 53.70 -34.21
C GLU A 883 27.45 52.38 -34.55
N ALA A 884 28.20 51.27 -34.53
CA ALA A 884 27.93 50.10 -33.66
C ALA A 884 28.96 48.97 -33.90
N GLN A 885 29.96 48.88 -33.02
CA GLN A 885 31.09 47.95 -33.11
C GLN A 885 30.91 46.86 -32.04
N LYS A 886 30.50 45.64 -32.44
CA LYS A 886 30.61 44.42 -31.60
C LYS A 886 30.49 43.08 -32.32
N THR A 887 30.09 43.05 -33.60
CA THR A 887 30.10 41.82 -34.44
C THR A 887 31.34 41.72 -35.34
N VAL A 888 32.36 42.55 -35.09
CA VAL A 888 33.49 42.84 -36.01
C VAL A 888 34.69 41.90 -35.81
N CYS A 889 34.80 41.18 -34.70
CA CYS A 889 35.97 40.32 -34.43
C CYS A 889 35.97 38.96 -35.15
N LYS A 890 34.83 38.48 -35.66
CA LYS A 890 34.74 37.16 -36.32
C LYS A 890 34.96 37.22 -37.85
N LEU A 891 34.55 38.31 -38.50
CA LEU A 891 34.81 38.52 -39.94
C LEU A 891 36.26 38.91 -40.24
N ARG A 892 36.94 39.59 -39.31
CA ARG A 892 38.37 39.94 -39.44
C ARG A 892 39.29 38.72 -39.56
N LYS A 893 38.92 37.58 -38.94
CA LYS A 893 39.65 36.31 -39.06
C LYS A 893 39.48 35.62 -40.42
N LEU A 894 38.37 35.90 -41.12
CA LEU A 894 38.04 35.33 -42.44
C LEU A 894 38.75 36.07 -43.58
N PHE A 895 38.92 37.39 -43.46
CA PHE A 895 39.71 38.16 -44.41
C PHE A 895 41.22 38.03 -44.17
N SER A 896 41.68 37.79 -42.94
CA SER A 896 43.11 37.50 -42.69
C SER A 896 43.59 36.16 -43.26
N SER A 897 42.69 35.20 -43.51
CA SER A 897 43.04 33.93 -44.18
C SER A 897 43.10 34.01 -45.71
N LEU A 898 42.79 35.17 -46.30
CA LEU A 898 43.02 35.44 -47.72
C LEU A 898 44.44 35.97 -47.98
N HIS A 899 45.28 36.12 -46.95
CA HIS A 899 46.64 36.67 -47.05
C HIS A 899 47.78 35.66 -46.81
N THR A 900 47.50 34.36 -46.92
CA THR A 900 48.53 33.31 -47.04
C THR A 900 48.37 32.51 -48.31
#